data_AF-A0A809Y2U5-F1
#
_entry.id   AF-A0A809Y2U5-F1
#
_cell.length_a   1.000
_cell.length_b   1.000
_cell.length_c   1.000
_cell.angle_alpha   90.00
_cell.angle_beta   90.00
_cell.angle_gamma   90.00
#
_symmetry.space_group_name_H-M   'P 1'
#
loop_
_entity.id
_entity.type
_entity.pdbx_description
1 polymer ?
#
loop_
_entity_poly.entity_id
_entity_poly.type
_entity_poly.pdbx_seq_one_letter_code
_entity_poly.pdbx_strand_id
1 'polypeptide(L)'
;MARRRRGAIAARSKQAAVSEAPTPKDQPVLGSVIGEKQQRITEYKRRKPRVLQKRVSPGDVEARVAEGWTVRRTLSAEKTLIEKQKAHDEILENRFWSVLYQFGFEELSSGRGFQIQVTFEGHPVRKQIDVFGRIGDVVFIAECKSCLRKQTRSLQKDIGEFASYQRPISNALRKHYGTDRKLKIVWLFVTSNVIWSTSDRSRAEAQNIQIVEERELRYFEEIAKNVGSAAAYQFLAEFLSNQKIPELADYSVPAIRTKLGGNWAYYFLAPPDRILPIAFVNHRGLRDIQGAPAYQRVLKRSRIKEIGGYLDAGGFFPNCILINFREDVRFEKQSSFEDRQITFGNLFLPDRFKSAWIIDGQHRLFGFTEAEKQTKHVLPVLAFEKLSTVSEAELFATINSKQQKVARGLLDELSGELNLDSEDFNERMSAIASRALDMMATETGNPFEDRIKTADLADSETVCLTISEIKKAIISAKLVGVETRNEVTVPGPFSRRNTKETLNALCEGLTAYFTLIQSANVDRWELGKPGYLCSNVAVQGYIRLFQALVDYMTAKTKQEASNLDADELVEQIKPYLQPVLDYVEATEDADFAKRFKQPFGSGGPPRYFHQLCLIVRTKFSDFVPAGFEEFAVEQASETAERADATTKALVDRVHRHVVTVLKTSYPGEHFDKGIPQKEIKLSCMNKKYEDGDQQMPPENYLELIDLKKIVEHQNNWDSFKETMSIQLPDDRKGQQKYLKWLERLNEVRRIPAHPYGRNYKDADLDFLEFIDEQLSARNV
;
A
#
# COMPACT_ATOMS: atom_id res chain seq x y z
N MET A 1 -85.91 -3.93 6.95
CA MET A 1 -85.08 -3.66 8.15
C MET A 1 -83.83 -4.55 8.14
N ALA A 2 -82.84 -4.27 8.99
CA ALA A 2 -81.59 -5.04 9.14
C ALA A 2 -81.86 -6.54 9.51
N ARG A 3 -80.91 -7.49 9.48
CA ARG A 3 -79.46 -7.41 9.83
C ARG A 3 -78.66 -8.63 9.32
N ARG A 4 -77.33 -8.59 9.50
CA ARG A 4 -76.30 -9.49 8.92
C ARG A 4 -76.08 -10.85 9.62
N ARG A 5 -75.81 -11.87 8.78
CA ARG A 5 -74.75 -12.93 8.84
C ARG A 5 -74.20 -13.44 10.20
N ARG A 6 -74.35 -14.77 10.38
CA ARG A 6 -73.28 -15.81 10.53
C ARG A 6 -73.67 -16.99 9.59
N GLY A 7 -72.84 -17.96 9.19
CA GLY A 7 -71.41 -18.26 9.41
C GLY A 7 -70.94 -19.42 8.49
N ALA A 8 -69.98 -20.23 8.95
CA ALA A 8 -69.61 -21.60 8.50
C ALA A 8 -69.26 -21.92 7.01
N ILE A 9 -67.95 -21.96 6.75
CA ILE A 9 -67.16 -23.03 6.08
C ILE A 9 -67.83 -23.88 4.97
N ALA A 10 -67.25 -23.82 3.77
CA ALA A 10 -67.17 -24.94 2.83
C ALA A 10 -65.87 -24.85 2.01
N ALA A 11 -65.17 -25.97 1.82
CA ALA A 11 -63.92 -26.01 1.05
C ALA A 11 -64.17 -25.90 -0.46
N ARG A 12 -63.30 -25.19 -1.19
CA ARG A 12 -63.17 -25.31 -2.65
C ARG A 12 -61.72 -25.32 -3.09
N SER A 13 -61.41 -26.29 -3.93
CA SER A 13 -60.16 -26.47 -4.66
C SER A 13 -59.79 -25.23 -5.47
N LYS A 14 -58.55 -24.75 -5.33
CA LYS A 14 -57.95 -23.84 -6.31
C LYS A 14 -57.21 -24.67 -7.37
N GLN A 15 -57.72 -24.68 -8.59
CA GLN A 15 -56.90 -25.03 -9.76
C GLN A 15 -55.75 -24.02 -9.86
N ALA A 16 -54.54 -24.51 -10.12
CA ALA A 16 -53.41 -23.65 -10.41
C ALA A 16 -53.60 -23.04 -11.81
N ALA A 17 -53.82 -21.73 -11.86
CA ALA A 17 -53.68 -21.00 -13.11
C ALA A 17 -52.18 -20.95 -13.45
N VAL A 18 -51.78 -21.69 -14.48
CA VAL A 18 -50.45 -21.57 -15.07
C VAL A 18 -50.37 -20.20 -15.71
N SER A 19 -49.62 -19.27 -15.11
CA SER A 19 -49.31 -18.00 -15.75
C SER A 19 -48.34 -18.25 -16.89
N GLU A 20 -48.79 -18.06 -18.13
CA GLU A 20 -47.91 -18.06 -19.30
C GLU A 20 -46.79 -17.04 -19.11
N ALA A 21 -45.55 -17.42 -19.45
CA ALA A 21 -44.43 -16.50 -19.37
C ALA A 21 -44.59 -15.39 -20.43
N PRO A 22 -44.44 -14.10 -20.07
CA PRO A 22 -44.71 -13.01 -21.00
C PRO A 22 -43.75 -13.04 -22.20
N THR A 23 -44.34 -12.92 -23.39
CA THR A 23 -43.62 -12.89 -24.66
C THR A 23 -42.55 -11.79 -24.72
N PRO A 24 -41.44 -11.97 -25.46
CA PRO A 24 -40.30 -11.03 -25.44
C PRO A 24 -40.60 -9.57 -25.87
N LYS A 25 -41.80 -9.28 -26.37
CA LYS A 25 -42.24 -7.93 -26.78
C LYS A 25 -42.78 -7.07 -25.65
N ASP A 26 -43.22 -7.67 -24.53
CA ASP A 26 -43.95 -6.97 -23.46
C ASP A 26 -43.11 -6.72 -22.20
N GLN A 27 -41.82 -7.07 -22.23
CA GLN A 27 -40.91 -6.87 -21.10
C GLN A 27 -40.26 -5.47 -21.15
N PRO A 28 -40.00 -4.83 -19.99
CA PRO A 28 -39.40 -3.50 -19.95
C PRO A 28 -37.98 -3.49 -20.54
N VAL A 29 -37.61 -2.35 -21.14
CA VAL A 29 -36.30 -2.12 -21.79
C VAL A 29 -35.14 -2.31 -20.82
N LEU A 30 -35.31 -1.86 -19.58
CA LEU A 30 -34.38 -2.12 -18.49
C LEU A 30 -34.90 -3.27 -17.62
N GLY A 31 -33.98 -4.09 -17.11
CA GLY A 31 -34.24 -5.03 -16.02
C GLY A 31 -34.59 -4.31 -14.72
N SER A 32 -34.57 -5.03 -13.59
CA SER A 32 -34.92 -4.42 -12.29
C SER A 32 -33.94 -3.29 -11.92
N VAL A 33 -34.44 -2.05 -11.94
CA VAL A 33 -33.76 -0.83 -11.52
C VAL A 33 -34.29 -0.40 -10.15
N ILE A 34 -33.39 0.09 -9.29
CA ILE A 34 -33.69 0.53 -7.92
C ILE A 34 -33.81 2.05 -7.86
N GLY A 35 -35.03 2.57 -8.09
CA GLY A 35 -35.36 3.99 -8.02
C GLY A 35 -35.78 4.51 -6.64
N GLU A 36 -36.18 3.64 -5.71
CA GLU A 36 -36.63 4.04 -4.36
C GLU A 36 -35.48 4.09 -3.34
N LYS A 37 -35.43 5.16 -2.54
CA LYS A 37 -34.41 5.36 -1.49
C LYS A 37 -34.29 4.16 -0.53
N GLN A 38 -35.42 3.60 -0.08
CA GLN A 38 -35.43 2.48 0.87
C GLN A 38 -34.91 1.18 0.23
N GLN A 39 -35.22 0.95 -1.04
CA GLN A 39 -34.69 -0.18 -1.79
C GLN A 39 -33.17 -0.02 -2.01
N ARG A 40 -32.69 1.19 -2.38
CA ARG A 40 -31.25 1.48 -2.50
C ARG A 40 -30.49 1.24 -1.20
N ILE A 41 -31.03 1.69 -0.05
CA ILE A 41 -30.46 1.42 1.28
C ILE A 41 -30.38 -0.09 1.58
N THR A 42 -31.42 -0.84 1.22
CA THR A 42 -31.50 -2.29 1.46
C THR A 42 -30.49 -3.04 0.60
N GLU A 43 -30.37 -2.69 -0.67
CA GLU A 43 -29.39 -3.25 -1.59
C GLU A 43 -27.96 -2.93 -1.16
N TYR A 44 -27.67 -1.68 -0.79
CA TYR A 44 -26.36 -1.29 -0.26
C TYR A 44 -25.97 -2.12 0.98
N LYS A 45 -26.90 -2.36 1.91
CA LYS A 45 -26.67 -3.22 3.09
C LYS A 45 -26.37 -4.69 2.71
N ARG A 46 -26.90 -5.19 1.59
CA ARG A 46 -26.63 -6.54 1.04
C ARG A 46 -25.27 -6.61 0.32
N ARG A 47 -24.92 -5.55 -0.40
CA ARG A 47 -23.68 -5.48 -1.19
C ARG A 47 -22.43 -5.20 -0.34
N LYS A 48 -22.53 -4.31 0.66
CA LYS A 48 -21.41 -3.84 1.50
C LYS A 48 -20.56 -4.94 2.16
N PRO A 49 -21.10 -6.04 2.73
CA PRO A 49 -20.27 -7.10 3.29
C PRO A 49 -19.55 -7.89 2.19
N ARG A 50 -18.26 -8.22 2.39
CA ARG A 50 -17.50 -9.14 1.52
C ARG A 50 -17.90 -10.61 1.68
N VAL A 51 -18.67 -10.93 2.72
CA VAL A 51 -19.20 -12.28 2.99
C VAL A 51 -20.72 -12.34 2.75
N LEU A 52 -21.17 -13.49 2.24
CA LEU A 52 -22.57 -13.93 2.35
C LEU A 52 -22.79 -14.51 3.75
N GLN A 53 -23.95 -14.25 4.36
CA GLN A 53 -24.31 -14.78 5.67
C GLN A 53 -25.70 -15.42 5.62
N LYS A 54 -25.83 -16.62 6.20
CA LYS A 54 -27.10 -17.35 6.32
C LYS A 54 -27.29 -17.85 7.75
N ARG A 55 -28.55 -17.90 8.19
CA ARG A 55 -28.94 -18.60 9.41
C ARG A 55 -29.49 -19.96 9.02
N VAL A 56 -28.96 -21.02 9.60
CA VAL A 56 -29.32 -22.41 9.28
C VAL A 56 -29.60 -23.19 10.56
N SER A 57 -30.29 -24.33 10.46
CA SER A 57 -30.42 -25.23 11.62
C SER A 57 -29.07 -25.92 11.90
N PRO A 58 -28.81 -26.41 13.13
CA PRO A 58 -27.59 -27.14 13.43
C PRO A 58 -27.37 -28.36 12.53
N GLY A 59 -28.45 -29.07 12.15
CA GLY A 59 -28.38 -30.24 11.26
C GLY A 59 -27.99 -29.90 9.82
N ASP A 60 -28.20 -28.67 9.37
CA ASP A 60 -27.79 -28.22 8.03
C ASP A 60 -26.31 -27.75 7.99
N VAL A 61 -25.63 -27.65 9.13
CA VAL A 61 -24.30 -27.01 9.20
C VAL A 61 -23.25 -27.81 8.41
N GLU A 62 -23.18 -29.13 8.61
CA GLU A 62 -22.18 -29.97 7.92
C GLU A 62 -22.33 -29.93 6.40
N ALA A 63 -23.56 -30.05 5.89
CA ALA A 63 -23.86 -29.92 4.47
C ALA A 63 -23.42 -28.56 3.89
N ARG A 64 -23.59 -27.48 4.66
CA ARG A 64 -23.14 -26.13 4.23
C ARG A 64 -21.64 -25.94 4.37
N VAL A 65 -20.98 -26.57 5.34
CA VAL A 65 -19.52 -26.58 5.41
C VAL A 65 -18.92 -27.30 4.20
N ALA A 66 -19.53 -28.40 3.74
CA ALA A 66 -19.15 -29.07 2.50
C ALA A 66 -19.36 -28.19 1.24
N GLU A 67 -20.37 -27.30 1.23
CA GLU A 67 -20.54 -26.26 0.20
C GLU A 67 -19.51 -25.10 0.32
N GLY A 68 -18.56 -25.15 1.25
CA GLY A 68 -17.54 -24.11 1.48
C GLY A 68 -18.03 -22.90 2.29
N TRP A 69 -18.99 -23.10 3.20
CA TRP A 69 -19.32 -22.13 4.25
C TRP A 69 -18.52 -22.40 5.53
N THR A 70 -18.32 -21.39 6.36
CA THR A 70 -17.71 -21.50 7.70
C THR A 70 -18.70 -21.15 8.79
N VAL A 71 -18.56 -21.78 9.96
CA VAL A 71 -19.38 -21.44 11.14
C VAL A 71 -18.84 -20.16 11.77
N ARG A 72 -19.66 -19.11 11.81
CA ARG A 72 -19.28 -17.83 12.42
C ARG A 72 -19.58 -17.81 13.93
N ARG A 73 -20.79 -18.24 14.30
CA ARG A 73 -21.21 -18.48 15.70
C ARG A 73 -22.57 -19.16 15.78
N THR A 74 -22.79 -19.94 16.82
CA THR A 74 -24.13 -20.39 17.24
C THR A 74 -24.89 -19.21 17.85
N LEU A 75 -26.14 -18.98 17.44
CA LEU A 75 -27.01 -17.91 17.96
C LEU A 75 -27.99 -18.41 19.02
N SER A 76 -28.49 -19.64 18.85
CA SER A 76 -29.33 -20.37 19.80
C SER A 76 -29.26 -21.87 19.49
N ALA A 77 -29.87 -22.71 20.33
CA ALA A 77 -29.96 -24.15 20.12
C ALA A 77 -30.57 -24.56 18.76
N GLU A 78 -31.34 -23.67 18.12
CA GLU A 78 -32.00 -23.92 16.83
C GLU A 78 -31.30 -23.24 15.63
N LYS A 79 -30.35 -22.33 15.85
CA LYS A 79 -29.85 -21.43 14.79
C LYS A 79 -28.36 -21.18 14.88
N THR A 80 -27.64 -21.61 13.84
CA THR A 80 -26.23 -21.31 13.61
C THR A 80 -26.09 -20.25 12.52
N LEU A 81 -25.22 -19.26 12.75
CA LEU A 81 -24.84 -18.26 11.74
C LEU A 81 -23.62 -18.79 10.99
N ILE A 82 -23.80 -19.07 9.70
CA ILE A 82 -22.72 -19.45 8.78
C ILE A 82 -22.39 -18.30 7.83
N GLU A 83 -21.15 -18.26 7.35
CA GLU A 83 -20.70 -17.28 6.36
C GLU A 83 -19.84 -17.90 5.26
N LYS A 84 -19.77 -17.23 4.10
CA LYS A 84 -18.96 -17.64 2.94
C LYS A 84 -18.44 -16.40 2.24
N GLN A 85 -17.18 -16.37 1.82
CA GLN A 85 -16.66 -15.26 1.03
C GLN A 85 -17.41 -15.13 -0.30
N LYS A 86 -17.72 -13.90 -0.70
CA LYS A 86 -18.21 -13.62 -2.05
C LYS A 86 -17.10 -13.88 -3.07
N ALA A 87 -17.49 -14.18 -4.30
CA ALA A 87 -16.54 -14.31 -5.40
C ALA A 87 -15.87 -12.95 -5.71
N HIS A 88 -14.66 -12.99 -6.26
CA HIS A 88 -13.82 -11.79 -6.40
C HIS A 88 -14.40 -10.75 -7.39
N ASP A 89 -15.02 -11.22 -8.46
CA ASP A 89 -15.87 -10.48 -9.38
C ASP A 89 -17.07 -9.82 -8.68
N GLU A 90 -17.82 -10.58 -7.87
CA GLU A 90 -18.94 -10.04 -7.09
C GLU A 90 -18.49 -8.94 -6.11
N ILE A 91 -17.31 -9.07 -5.52
CA ILE A 91 -16.75 -8.04 -4.64
C ILE A 91 -16.46 -6.76 -5.45
N LEU A 92 -15.87 -6.88 -6.64
CA LEU A 92 -15.57 -5.74 -7.51
C LEU A 92 -16.84 -4.99 -7.94
N GLU A 93 -17.84 -5.72 -8.44
CA GLU A 93 -19.17 -5.17 -8.79
C GLU A 93 -19.80 -4.43 -7.61
N ASN A 94 -19.79 -5.05 -6.42
CA ASN A 94 -20.41 -4.51 -5.22
C ASN A 94 -19.69 -3.26 -4.70
N ARG A 95 -18.38 -3.14 -4.90
CA ARG A 95 -17.59 -1.94 -4.57
C ARG A 95 -17.97 -0.78 -5.48
N PHE A 96 -17.90 -0.98 -6.81
CA PHE A 96 -18.25 0.09 -7.75
C PHE A 96 -19.73 0.50 -7.66
N TRP A 97 -20.65 -0.45 -7.50
CA TRP A 97 -22.06 -0.15 -7.22
C TRP A 97 -22.24 0.66 -5.93
N SER A 98 -21.48 0.33 -4.88
CA SER A 98 -21.51 1.06 -3.60
C SER A 98 -21.00 2.49 -3.72
N VAL A 99 -20.04 2.75 -4.59
CA VAL A 99 -19.55 4.10 -4.94
C VAL A 99 -20.68 4.92 -5.57
N LEU A 100 -21.33 4.41 -6.62
CA LEU A 100 -22.46 5.11 -7.26
C LEU A 100 -23.62 5.39 -6.29
N TYR A 101 -23.95 4.42 -5.43
CA TYR A 101 -24.94 4.61 -4.37
C TYR A 101 -24.56 5.74 -3.39
N GLN A 102 -23.30 5.81 -2.96
CA GLN A 102 -22.83 6.82 -2.01
C GLN A 102 -22.72 8.22 -2.64
N PHE A 103 -22.48 8.30 -3.96
CA PHE A 103 -22.59 9.53 -4.75
C PHE A 103 -24.06 9.97 -4.98
N GLY A 104 -25.04 9.21 -4.52
CA GLY A 104 -26.44 9.62 -4.53
C GLY A 104 -27.17 9.40 -5.85
N PHE A 105 -26.68 8.47 -6.68
CA PHE A 105 -27.34 8.07 -7.93
C PHE A 105 -28.81 7.70 -7.70
N GLU A 106 -29.67 8.17 -8.59
CA GLU A 106 -31.14 8.06 -8.49
C GLU A 106 -31.62 6.65 -8.77
N GLU A 107 -31.01 6.00 -9.77
CA GLU A 107 -31.35 4.68 -10.27
C GLU A 107 -30.09 3.83 -10.35
N LEU A 108 -30.19 2.57 -9.92
CA LEU A 108 -29.06 1.61 -9.86
C LEU A 108 -29.51 0.20 -10.24
N SER A 109 -28.61 -0.65 -10.74
CA SER A 109 -28.91 -2.06 -11.03
C SER A 109 -29.30 -2.87 -9.78
N SER A 110 -30.35 -3.69 -9.89
CA SER A 110 -30.76 -4.63 -8.83
C SER A 110 -30.07 -5.99 -9.00
N GLY A 111 -29.30 -6.42 -7.99
CA GLY A 111 -28.54 -7.68 -8.06
C GLY A 111 -27.49 -7.73 -9.17
N ARG A 112 -27.03 -8.95 -9.48
CA ARG A 112 -25.98 -9.20 -10.49
C ARG A 112 -26.53 -9.47 -11.90
N GLY A 113 -27.77 -9.92 -12.02
CA GLY A 113 -28.41 -10.27 -13.28
C GLY A 113 -29.13 -9.11 -13.97
N PHE A 114 -28.63 -7.87 -13.85
CA PHE A 114 -29.24 -6.73 -14.51
C PHE A 114 -29.00 -6.80 -16.02
N GLN A 115 -30.05 -6.56 -16.81
CA GLN A 115 -30.04 -6.72 -18.26
C GLN A 115 -30.70 -5.52 -18.94
N ILE A 116 -30.19 -5.17 -20.13
CA ILE A 116 -30.81 -4.20 -21.02
C ILE A 116 -31.28 -4.94 -22.27
N GLN A 117 -32.54 -4.74 -22.64
CA GLN A 117 -33.11 -5.24 -23.88
C GLN A 117 -32.78 -4.27 -25.02
N VAL A 118 -32.03 -4.76 -26.00
CA VAL A 118 -31.52 -3.99 -27.14
C VAL A 118 -31.94 -4.65 -28.45
N THR A 119 -31.90 -3.89 -29.55
CA THR A 119 -31.95 -4.46 -30.89
C THR A 119 -30.52 -4.64 -31.40
N PHE A 120 -30.08 -5.89 -31.56
CA PHE A 120 -28.78 -6.26 -32.13
C PHE A 120 -29.02 -7.03 -33.42
N GLU A 121 -28.39 -6.61 -34.53
CA GLU A 121 -28.56 -7.24 -35.86
C GLU A 121 -30.03 -7.46 -36.29
N GLY A 122 -30.92 -6.54 -35.89
CA GLY A 122 -32.37 -6.62 -36.17
C GLY A 122 -33.19 -7.44 -35.18
N HIS A 123 -32.57 -8.17 -34.26
CA HIS A 123 -33.23 -9.04 -33.30
C HIS A 123 -33.22 -8.46 -31.87
N PRO A 124 -34.26 -8.71 -31.04
CA PRO A 124 -34.26 -8.31 -29.64
C PRO A 124 -33.34 -9.24 -28.83
N VAL A 125 -32.30 -8.67 -28.21
CA VAL A 125 -31.30 -9.37 -27.39
C VAL A 125 -31.27 -8.75 -25.99
N ARG A 126 -31.06 -9.56 -24.96
CA ARG A 126 -30.84 -9.08 -23.58
C ARG A 126 -29.36 -9.19 -23.23
N LYS A 127 -28.66 -8.05 -23.20
CA LYS A 127 -27.26 -7.97 -22.75
C LYS A 127 -27.25 -7.74 -21.24
N GLN A 128 -26.58 -8.62 -20.50
CA GLN A 128 -26.28 -8.41 -19.09
C GLN A 128 -25.26 -7.28 -18.93
N ILE A 129 -25.43 -6.46 -17.89
CA ILE A 129 -24.56 -5.35 -17.51
C ILE A 129 -24.31 -5.45 -16.00
N ASP A 130 -23.05 -5.51 -15.60
CA ASP A 130 -22.66 -5.80 -14.22
C ASP A 130 -23.06 -4.66 -13.26
N VAL A 131 -22.75 -3.42 -13.62
CA VAL A 131 -23.18 -2.23 -12.88
C VAL A 131 -23.79 -1.18 -13.82
N PHE A 132 -24.99 -0.74 -13.46
CA PHE A 132 -25.70 0.37 -14.09
C PHE A 132 -26.02 1.42 -13.03
N GLY A 133 -25.91 2.70 -13.39
CA GLY A 133 -26.44 3.80 -12.59
C GLY A 133 -26.80 5.05 -13.40
N ARG A 134 -27.83 5.78 -12.98
CA ARG A 134 -28.20 7.10 -13.52
C ARG A 134 -28.17 8.19 -12.44
N ILE A 135 -27.67 9.37 -12.81
CA ILE A 135 -27.77 10.62 -12.05
C ILE A 135 -28.05 11.77 -13.02
N GLY A 136 -29.17 12.48 -12.87
CA GLY A 136 -29.67 13.42 -13.87
C GLY A 136 -29.76 12.78 -15.27
N ASP A 137 -29.24 13.48 -16.28
CA ASP A 137 -29.14 12.97 -17.67
C ASP A 137 -27.81 12.21 -17.95
N VAL A 138 -27.09 11.78 -16.91
CA VAL A 138 -25.86 10.97 -17.05
C VAL A 138 -26.13 9.52 -16.65
N VAL A 139 -25.77 8.59 -17.52
CA VAL A 139 -25.85 7.13 -17.31
C VAL A 139 -24.45 6.54 -17.31
N PHE A 140 -24.16 5.69 -16.33
CA PHE A 140 -22.94 4.91 -16.24
C PHE A 140 -23.24 3.43 -16.51
N ILE A 141 -22.44 2.83 -17.38
CA ILE A 141 -22.48 1.41 -17.72
C ILE A 141 -21.08 0.84 -17.55
N ALA A 142 -20.94 -0.12 -16.65
CA ALA A 142 -19.67 -0.77 -16.36
C ALA A 142 -19.74 -2.30 -16.54
N GLU A 143 -18.71 -2.82 -17.20
CA GLU A 143 -18.33 -4.23 -17.20
C GLU A 143 -17.18 -4.43 -16.18
N CYS A 144 -17.29 -5.45 -15.33
CA CYS A 144 -16.33 -5.72 -14.26
C CYS A 144 -15.44 -6.92 -14.63
N LYS A 145 -14.11 -6.74 -14.67
CA LYS A 145 -13.15 -7.84 -14.97
C LYS A 145 -12.11 -7.94 -13.85
N SER A 146 -11.91 -9.15 -13.32
CA SER A 146 -10.98 -9.34 -12.21
C SER A 146 -10.16 -10.63 -12.30
N CYS A 147 -9.06 -10.65 -11.54
CA CYS A 147 -8.19 -11.80 -11.34
C CYS A 147 -7.97 -12.05 -9.84
N LEU A 148 -7.72 -13.30 -9.42
CA LEU A 148 -7.45 -13.61 -8.00
C LEU A 148 -6.08 -13.12 -7.53
N ARG A 149 -5.09 -13.12 -8.42
CA ARG A 149 -3.75 -12.55 -8.25
C ARG A 149 -3.52 -11.52 -9.34
N LYS A 150 -2.64 -10.54 -9.08
CA LYS A 150 -2.30 -9.51 -10.07
C LYS A 150 -1.55 -10.13 -11.25
N GLN A 151 -2.07 -9.96 -12.45
CA GLN A 151 -1.50 -10.54 -13.66
C GLN A 151 -1.90 -9.75 -14.91
N THR A 152 -1.06 -9.83 -15.94
CA THR A 152 -1.41 -9.35 -17.28
C THR A 152 -2.52 -10.23 -17.87
N ARG A 153 -3.62 -9.61 -18.30
CA ARG A 153 -4.73 -10.29 -18.97
C ARG A 153 -5.14 -9.44 -20.16
N SER A 154 -5.12 -10.02 -21.37
CA SER A 154 -5.70 -9.34 -22.52
C SER A 154 -7.22 -9.27 -22.39
N LEU A 155 -7.76 -8.10 -22.69
CA LEU A 155 -9.20 -7.81 -22.69
C LEU A 155 -9.72 -7.51 -24.10
N GLN A 156 -8.94 -7.79 -25.15
CA GLN A 156 -9.30 -7.52 -26.55
C GLN A 156 -10.73 -7.98 -26.92
N LYS A 157 -11.11 -9.20 -26.50
CA LYS A 157 -12.43 -9.76 -26.78
C LYS A 157 -13.53 -9.07 -25.98
N ASP A 158 -13.31 -8.84 -24.67
CA ASP A 158 -14.23 -8.11 -23.81
C ASP A 158 -14.49 -6.69 -24.33
N ILE A 159 -13.43 -5.97 -24.74
CA ILE A 159 -13.51 -4.61 -25.32
C ILE A 159 -14.31 -4.61 -26.63
N GLY A 160 -14.00 -5.54 -27.53
CA GLY A 160 -14.69 -5.66 -28.83
C GLY A 160 -16.18 -5.98 -28.68
N GLU A 161 -16.53 -6.90 -27.78
CA GLU A 161 -17.93 -7.21 -27.47
C GLU A 161 -18.63 -5.97 -26.89
N PHE A 162 -18.06 -5.34 -25.85
CA PHE A 162 -18.71 -4.21 -25.18
C PHE A 162 -18.90 -3.01 -26.12
N ALA A 163 -17.89 -2.70 -26.96
CA ALA A 163 -17.98 -1.69 -28.02
C ALA A 163 -19.13 -1.95 -28.99
N SER A 164 -19.31 -3.20 -29.45
CA SER A 164 -20.40 -3.57 -30.37
C SER A 164 -21.80 -3.28 -29.80
N TYR A 165 -21.96 -3.37 -28.47
CA TYR A 165 -23.23 -3.11 -27.78
C TYR A 165 -23.46 -1.63 -27.41
N GLN A 166 -22.45 -0.74 -27.50
CA GLN A 166 -22.60 0.67 -27.11
C GLN A 166 -23.75 1.38 -27.85
N ARG A 167 -23.82 1.24 -29.18
CA ARG A 167 -24.88 1.87 -30.01
C ARG A 167 -26.26 1.24 -29.79
N PRO A 168 -26.43 -0.10 -29.80
CA PRO A 168 -27.67 -0.77 -29.39
C PRO A 168 -28.20 -0.32 -28.03
N ILE A 169 -27.34 -0.29 -27.00
CA ILE A 169 -27.71 0.15 -25.64
C ILE A 169 -28.05 1.65 -25.61
N SER A 170 -27.27 2.50 -26.30
CA SER A 170 -27.56 3.94 -26.39
C SER A 170 -28.95 4.23 -26.94
N ASN A 171 -29.34 3.51 -27.99
CA ASN A 171 -30.65 3.65 -28.61
C ASN A 171 -31.77 3.18 -27.68
N ALA A 172 -31.56 2.06 -26.96
CA ALA A 172 -32.51 1.55 -25.98
C ALA A 172 -32.73 2.54 -24.82
N LEU A 173 -31.66 3.11 -24.27
CA LEU A 173 -31.73 4.11 -23.19
C LEU A 173 -32.41 5.41 -23.62
N ARG A 174 -32.05 5.95 -24.79
CA ARG A 174 -32.70 7.16 -25.35
C ARG A 174 -34.19 6.94 -25.60
N LYS A 175 -34.57 5.74 -26.06
CA LYS A 175 -35.99 5.37 -26.20
C LYS A 175 -36.69 5.25 -24.84
N HIS A 176 -36.00 4.77 -23.80
CA HIS A 176 -36.58 4.57 -22.48
C HIS A 176 -36.80 5.88 -21.70
N TYR A 177 -35.81 6.79 -21.66
CA TYR A 177 -35.90 8.05 -20.91
C TYR A 177 -36.43 9.24 -21.74
N GLY A 178 -36.66 9.05 -23.04
CA GLY A 178 -37.16 10.07 -23.97
C GLY A 178 -36.06 10.64 -24.87
N THR A 179 -36.38 10.83 -26.15
CA THR A 179 -35.44 11.29 -27.20
C THR A 179 -35.02 12.74 -27.04
N ASP A 180 -35.81 13.54 -26.33
CA ASP A 180 -35.58 14.98 -26.17
C ASP A 180 -34.49 15.27 -25.11
N ARG A 181 -34.21 14.29 -24.24
CA ARG A 181 -33.13 14.34 -23.25
C ARG A 181 -31.79 14.03 -23.91
N LYS A 182 -30.81 14.92 -23.71
CA LYS A 182 -29.43 14.73 -24.20
C LYS A 182 -28.63 13.83 -23.25
N LEU A 183 -29.06 12.56 -23.14
CA LEU A 183 -28.39 11.58 -22.29
C LEU A 183 -26.90 11.45 -22.63
N LYS A 184 -26.05 11.61 -21.61
CA LYS A 184 -24.63 11.27 -21.66
C LYS A 184 -24.45 9.86 -21.12
N ILE A 185 -23.76 9.00 -21.87
CA ILE A 185 -23.49 7.62 -21.45
C ILE A 185 -21.99 7.44 -21.31
N VAL A 186 -21.55 7.05 -20.11
CA VAL A 186 -20.16 6.72 -19.79
C VAL A 186 -20.01 5.20 -19.82
N TRP A 187 -19.07 4.73 -20.63
CA TRP A 187 -18.74 3.32 -20.78
C TRP A 187 -17.47 3.02 -20.00
N LEU A 188 -17.53 2.03 -19.10
CA LEU A 188 -16.43 1.71 -18.20
C LEU A 188 -16.04 0.23 -18.28
N PHE A 189 -14.73 -0.02 -18.24
CA PHE A 189 -14.22 -1.22 -17.60
C PHE A 189 -13.79 -0.88 -16.18
N VAL A 190 -14.34 -1.60 -15.21
CA VAL A 190 -13.86 -1.56 -13.81
C VAL A 190 -13.06 -2.83 -13.59
N THR A 191 -11.81 -2.69 -13.16
CA THR A 191 -10.87 -3.81 -13.08
C THR A 191 -10.14 -3.90 -11.75
N SER A 192 -9.82 -5.14 -11.34
CA SER A 192 -9.07 -5.43 -10.12
C SER A 192 -8.13 -6.60 -10.37
N ASN A 193 -6.86 -6.42 -9.99
CA ASN A 193 -5.76 -7.37 -10.25
C ASN A 193 -5.50 -7.66 -11.76
N VAL A 194 -5.91 -6.77 -12.66
CA VAL A 194 -5.64 -6.87 -14.10
C VAL A 194 -4.58 -5.83 -14.46
N ILE A 195 -3.45 -6.28 -15.01
CA ILE A 195 -2.48 -5.40 -15.67
C ILE A 195 -2.88 -5.28 -17.15
N TRP A 196 -3.17 -4.07 -17.58
CA TRP A 196 -3.58 -3.76 -18.95
C TRP A 196 -2.37 -3.55 -19.87
N SER A 197 -2.34 -4.26 -21.01
CA SER A 197 -1.36 -3.97 -22.05
C SER A 197 -1.61 -2.61 -22.71
N THR A 198 -0.55 -1.95 -23.19
CA THR A 198 -0.65 -0.70 -23.95
C THR A 198 -1.62 -0.83 -25.13
N SER A 199 -1.61 -1.98 -25.82
CA SER A 199 -2.51 -2.25 -26.95
C SER A 199 -3.99 -2.28 -26.55
N ASP A 200 -4.33 -2.85 -25.40
CA ASP A 200 -5.72 -2.91 -24.91
C ASP A 200 -6.15 -1.57 -24.29
N ARG A 201 -5.24 -0.78 -23.72
CA ARG A 201 -5.50 0.62 -23.32
C ARG A 201 -5.89 1.47 -24.53
N SER A 202 -5.08 1.46 -25.59
CA SER A 202 -5.37 2.22 -26.83
C SER A 202 -6.65 1.75 -27.53
N ARG A 203 -7.00 0.45 -27.44
CA ARG A 203 -8.28 -0.07 -27.95
C ARG A 203 -9.48 0.45 -27.17
N ALA A 204 -9.40 0.48 -25.83
CA ALA A 204 -10.47 1.02 -25.00
C ALA A 204 -10.68 2.53 -25.27
N GLU A 205 -9.58 3.29 -25.34
CA GLU A 205 -9.57 4.72 -25.68
C GLU A 205 -10.22 4.98 -27.06
N ALA A 206 -9.83 4.22 -28.10
CA ALA A 206 -10.41 4.33 -29.44
C ALA A 206 -11.93 4.06 -29.50
N GLN A 207 -12.49 3.34 -28.53
CA GLN A 207 -13.93 3.07 -28.38
C GLN A 207 -14.61 4.00 -27.34
N ASN A 208 -13.90 5.01 -26.83
CA ASN A 208 -14.35 5.90 -25.74
C ASN A 208 -14.81 5.12 -24.48
N ILE A 209 -14.15 4.00 -24.20
CA ILE A 209 -14.35 3.20 -22.97
C ILE A 209 -13.26 3.61 -21.99
N GLN A 210 -13.67 4.17 -20.85
CA GLN A 210 -12.74 4.60 -19.81
C GLN A 210 -12.44 3.42 -18.86
N ILE A 211 -11.26 3.44 -18.26
CA ILE A 211 -10.77 2.35 -17.41
C ILE A 211 -10.71 2.86 -15.97
N VAL A 212 -11.30 2.12 -15.05
CA VAL A 212 -11.18 2.30 -13.61
C VAL A 212 -10.42 1.09 -13.09
N GLU A 213 -9.18 1.27 -12.63
CA GLU A 213 -8.38 0.21 -12.03
C GLU A 213 -8.58 0.24 -10.50
N GLU A 214 -7.88 -0.63 -9.79
CA GLU A 214 -8.03 -0.80 -8.35
C GLU A 214 -7.73 0.50 -7.57
N ARG A 215 -6.81 1.33 -8.09
CA ARG A 215 -6.37 2.59 -7.48
C ARG A 215 -7.44 3.68 -7.60
N GLU A 216 -7.96 3.91 -8.80
CA GLU A 216 -9.03 4.88 -9.04
C GLU A 216 -10.31 4.46 -8.28
N LEU A 217 -10.62 3.17 -8.24
CA LEU A 217 -11.76 2.65 -7.46
C LEU A 217 -11.61 2.92 -5.96
N ARG A 218 -10.45 2.66 -5.35
CA ARG A 218 -10.20 2.95 -3.93
C ARG A 218 -10.31 4.44 -3.63
N TYR A 219 -9.78 5.29 -4.51
CA TYR A 219 -9.95 6.73 -4.41
C TYR A 219 -11.44 7.14 -4.44
N PHE A 220 -12.23 6.58 -5.37
CA PHE A 220 -13.67 6.83 -5.40
C PHE A 220 -14.40 6.32 -4.15
N GLU A 221 -14.02 5.16 -3.61
CA GLU A 221 -14.53 4.64 -2.32
C GLU A 221 -14.19 5.58 -1.14
N GLU A 222 -13.00 6.20 -1.15
CA GLU A 222 -12.59 7.12 -0.11
C GLU A 222 -13.35 8.44 -0.16
N ILE A 223 -13.44 9.10 -1.33
CA ILE A 223 -14.23 10.33 -1.45
C ILE A 223 -15.71 10.07 -1.19
N ALA A 224 -16.25 8.91 -1.58
CA ALA A 224 -17.62 8.51 -1.29
C ALA A 224 -17.89 8.41 0.24
N LYS A 225 -16.94 7.84 0.99
CA LYS A 225 -16.95 7.77 2.45
C LYS A 225 -16.83 9.16 3.09
N ASN A 226 -15.91 9.99 2.58
CA ASN A 226 -15.50 11.27 3.15
C ASN A 226 -16.39 12.47 2.77
N VAL A 227 -17.14 12.37 1.67
CA VAL A 227 -17.89 13.48 1.07
C VAL A 227 -19.36 13.12 0.82
N GLY A 228 -19.68 11.84 0.56
CA GLY A 228 -21.04 11.42 0.22
C GLY A 228 -21.48 11.93 -1.16
N SER A 229 -22.72 12.42 -1.27
CA SER A 229 -23.30 12.83 -2.55
C SER A 229 -22.57 13.99 -3.22
N ALA A 230 -21.88 14.88 -2.49
CA ALA A 230 -21.09 15.96 -3.10
C ALA A 230 -19.94 15.44 -3.99
N ALA A 231 -19.43 14.22 -3.74
CA ALA A 231 -18.40 13.64 -4.58
C ALA A 231 -18.92 13.21 -5.96
N ALA A 232 -20.24 13.20 -6.21
CA ALA A 232 -20.79 13.08 -7.55
C ALA A 232 -20.22 14.12 -8.51
N TYR A 233 -20.03 15.37 -8.06
CA TYR A 233 -19.43 16.41 -8.91
C TYR A 233 -17.98 16.09 -9.31
N GLN A 234 -17.19 15.52 -8.39
CA GLN A 234 -15.81 15.12 -8.68
C GLN A 234 -15.75 13.87 -9.57
N PHE A 235 -16.64 12.92 -9.35
CA PHE A 235 -16.81 11.75 -10.21
C PHE A 235 -17.20 12.17 -11.63
N LEU A 236 -18.23 13.01 -11.78
CA LEU A 236 -18.68 13.51 -13.08
C LEU A 236 -17.62 14.37 -13.78
N ALA A 237 -16.90 15.21 -13.05
CA ALA A 237 -15.80 16.02 -13.61
C ALA A 237 -14.71 15.14 -14.23
N GLU A 238 -14.40 13.99 -13.63
CA GLU A 238 -13.42 13.05 -14.17
C GLU A 238 -13.90 12.41 -15.49
N PHE A 239 -15.04 11.71 -15.46
CA PHE A 239 -15.51 10.94 -16.62
C PHE A 239 -16.08 11.80 -17.76
N LEU A 240 -16.52 13.04 -17.47
CA LEU A 240 -17.12 13.96 -18.44
C LEU A 240 -16.27 15.21 -18.72
N SER A 241 -14.99 15.21 -18.33
CA SER A 241 -14.04 16.32 -18.55
C SER A 241 -14.18 16.96 -19.94
N ASN A 242 -14.20 18.30 -19.99
CA ASN A 242 -14.39 19.12 -21.19
C ASN A 242 -15.74 18.94 -21.92
N GLN A 243 -16.67 18.09 -21.48
CA GLN A 243 -17.98 17.99 -22.12
C GLN A 243 -18.94 19.09 -21.66
N LYS A 244 -19.75 19.61 -22.60
CA LYS A 244 -20.73 20.67 -22.34
C LYS A 244 -21.82 20.29 -21.33
N ILE A 245 -22.26 21.25 -20.53
CA ILE A 245 -23.32 21.21 -19.53
C ILE A 245 -24.44 22.13 -20.05
N PRO A 246 -25.53 21.59 -20.65
CA PRO A 246 -26.53 22.42 -21.33
C PRO A 246 -27.18 23.49 -20.45
N GLU A 247 -27.28 23.24 -19.14
CA GLU A 247 -27.86 24.16 -18.14
C GLU A 247 -27.01 25.39 -17.82
N LEU A 248 -25.75 25.43 -18.30
CA LEU A 248 -24.81 26.54 -18.14
C LEU A 248 -24.48 27.26 -19.46
N ALA A 249 -25.07 26.81 -20.59
CA ALA A 249 -24.88 27.47 -21.87
C ALA A 249 -25.32 28.94 -21.80
N ASP A 250 -24.41 29.85 -22.16
CA ASP A 250 -24.58 31.32 -22.09
C ASP A 250 -24.99 31.87 -20.70
N TYR A 251 -24.75 31.14 -19.61
CA TYR A 251 -25.04 31.62 -18.26
C TYR A 251 -24.03 32.69 -17.82
N SER A 252 -24.52 33.89 -17.50
CA SER A 252 -23.68 35.03 -17.10
C SER A 252 -24.03 35.59 -15.73
N VAL A 253 -23.01 36.17 -15.06
CA VAL A 253 -23.10 36.83 -13.76
C VAL A 253 -22.47 38.23 -13.83
N PRO A 254 -23.03 39.24 -13.13
CA PRO A 254 -22.37 40.53 -12.98
C PRO A 254 -21.03 40.36 -12.23
N ALA A 255 -19.96 40.91 -12.79
CA ALA A 255 -18.60 40.72 -12.29
C ALA A 255 -17.74 41.98 -12.41
N ILE A 256 -16.73 42.06 -11.53
CA ILE A 256 -15.66 43.04 -11.56
C ILE A 256 -14.40 42.35 -12.05
N ARG A 257 -13.86 42.76 -13.20
CA ARG A 257 -12.57 42.29 -13.72
C ARG A 257 -11.45 43.27 -13.35
N THR A 258 -10.32 42.74 -12.90
CA THR A 258 -9.10 43.48 -12.58
C THR A 258 -7.85 42.63 -12.85
N LYS A 259 -6.65 43.14 -12.58
CA LYS A 259 -5.40 42.37 -12.60
C LYS A 259 -4.84 42.19 -11.18
N LEU A 260 -4.56 40.95 -10.80
CA LEU A 260 -3.92 40.59 -9.52
C LEU A 260 -2.64 39.80 -9.83
N GLY A 261 -1.49 40.29 -9.37
CA GLY A 261 -0.19 39.66 -9.66
C GLY A 261 0.12 39.54 -11.15
N GLY A 262 -0.36 40.49 -11.97
CA GLY A 262 -0.24 40.48 -13.44
C GLY A 262 -1.33 39.67 -14.17
N ASN A 263 -1.97 38.72 -13.49
CA ASN A 263 -2.99 37.83 -14.05
C ASN A 263 -4.39 38.45 -14.02
N TRP A 264 -5.26 38.08 -14.98
CA TRP A 264 -6.66 38.50 -14.96
C TRP A 264 -7.42 37.79 -13.84
N ALA A 265 -8.21 38.57 -13.10
CA ALA A 265 -9.05 38.09 -12.01
C ALA A 265 -10.43 38.73 -12.05
N TYR A 266 -11.44 37.95 -11.64
CA TYR A 266 -12.85 38.28 -11.68
C TYR A 266 -13.48 38.09 -10.30
N TYR A 267 -14.10 39.14 -9.76
CA TYR A 267 -14.87 39.08 -8.53
C TYR A 267 -16.36 39.09 -8.85
N PHE A 268 -17.10 38.09 -8.37
CA PHE A 268 -18.54 37.96 -8.61
C PHE A 268 -19.27 37.21 -7.49
N LEU A 269 -20.61 37.23 -7.53
CA LEU A 269 -21.47 36.36 -6.74
C LEU A 269 -22.11 35.33 -7.67
N ALA A 270 -22.09 34.05 -7.29
CA ALA A 270 -22.77 32.99 -8.05
C ALA A 270 -23.55 32.03 -7.12
N PRO A 271 -24.69 31.49 -7.58
CA PRO A 271 -25.35 30.36 -6.93
C PRO A 271 -24.46 29.10 -6.91
N PRO A 272 -24.39 28.34 -5.80
CA PRO A 272 -23.56 27.13 -5.72
C PRO A 272 -23.87 26.06 -6.78
N ASP A 273 -25.13 25.91 -7.19
CA ASP A 273 -25.57 24.99 -8.25
C ASP A 273 -24.99 25.31 -9.63
N ARG A 274 -24.47 26.53 -9.83
CA ARG A 274 -23.82 26.96 -11.08
C ARG A 274 -22.31 26.75 -11.07
N ILE A 275 -21.70 26.66 -9.88
CA ILE A 275 -20.26 26.46 -9.70
C ILE A 275 -19.94 24.97 -9.51
N LEU A 276 -20.71 24.24 -8.70
CA LEU A 276 -20.48 22.81 -8.43
C LEU A 276 -20.33 21.91 -9.68
N PRO A 277 -21.10 22.08 -10.78
CA PRO A 277 -20.97 21.23 -11.97
C PRO A 277 -19.66 21.43 -12.75
N ILE A 278 -19.07 22.62 -12.68
CA ILE A 278 -17.83 22.97 -13.38
C ILE A 278 -16.59 22.84 -12.48
N ALA A 279 -16.80 22.86 -11.16
CA ALA A 279 -15.75 22.93 -10.15
C ALA A 279 -15.12 21.57 -9.83
N PHE A 280 -13.79 21.53 -9.77
CA PHE A 280 -13.05 20.33 -9.43
C PHE A 280 -11.86 20.60 -8.51
N VAL A 281 -11.44 19.52 -7.85
CA VAL A 281 -10.29 19.41 -6.96
C VAL A 281 -9.28 18.47 -7.61
N ASN A 282 -8.01 18.85 -7.64
CA ASN A 282 -6.96 17.89 -8.01
C ASN A 282 -6.75 16.91 -6.85
N HIS A 283 -6.89 15.62 -7.14
CA HIS A 283 -6.75 14.54 -6.16
C HIS A 283 -5.67 13.56 -6.61
N ARG A 284 -4.79 13.15 -5.67
CA ARG A 284 -3.56 12.39 -5.93
C ARG A 284 -3.77 11.01 -6.57
N GLY A 285 -4.98 10.46 -6.42
CA GLY A 285 -5.37 9.12 -6.88
C GLY A 285 -5.81 9.01 -8.34
N LEU A 286 -6.14 10.13 -9.00
CA LEU A 286 -6.54 10.15 -10.41
C LEU A 286 -5.37 10.59 -11.29
N ARG A 287 -5.21 9.93 -12.43
CA ARG A 287 -4.08 10.19 -13.34
C ARG A 287 -4.17 11.59 -13.95
N ASP A 288 -3.25 12.47 -13.57
CA ASP A 288 -2.84 13.55 -14.46
C ASP A 288 -1.40 13.32 -14.93
N ILE A 289 -1.28 12.59 -16.04
CA ILE A 289 0.00 12.35 -16.75
C ILE A 289 0.59 13.67 -17.28
N GLN A 290 -0.23 14.74 -17.38
CA GLN A 290 0.18 16.07 -17.81
C GLN A 290 0.48 17.01 -16.62
N GLY A 291 0.53 16.48 -15.40
CA GLY A 291 1.22 17.14 -14.28
C GLY A 291 0.47 18.29 -13.62
N ALA A 292 -0.87 18.34 -13.68
CA ALA A 292 -1.60 19.21 -12.77
C ALA A 292 -1.56 18.62 -11.34
N PRO A 293 -1.03 19.35 -10.36
CA PRO A 293 -0.61 18.73 -9.12
C PRO A 293 -1.73 18.56 -8.09
N ALA A 294 -1.61 17.50 -7.30
CA ALA A 294 -2.61 17.01 -6.37
C ALA A 294 -2.56 17.66 -4.98
N TYR A 295 -2.62 18.99 -4.95
CA TYR A 295 -2.39 19.78 -3.74
C TYR A 295 -3.69 20.22 -3.05
N GLN A 296 -4.51 19.33 -2.48
CA GLN A 296 -5.68 19.78 -1.70
C GLN A 296 -5.93 18.99 -0.42
N ARG A 297 -6.59 19.63 0.54
CA ARG A 297 -6.90 19.02 1.84
C ARG A 297 -7.95 17.94 1.63
N VAL A 298 -7.80 16.78 2.28
CA VAL A 298 -8.85 15.75 2.27
C VAL A 298 -10.15 16.35 2.79
N LEU A 299 -11.21 16.27 1.99
CA LEU A 299 -12.55 16.73 2.38
C LEU A 299 -13.02 15.92 3.60
N LYS A 300 -13.57 16.58 4.61
CA LYS A 300 -14.00 15.93 5.86
C LYS A 300 -15.51 16.00 6.00
N ARG A 301 -16.16 14.83 6.08
CA ARG A 301 -17.63 14.72 6.11
C ARG A 301 -18.28 15.47 7.27
N SER A 302 -17.65 15.45 8.45
CA SER A 302 -18.16 16.19 9.61
C SER A 302 -18.23 17.68 9.30
N ARG A 303 -17.14 18.26 8.78
CA ARG A 303 -17.04 19.67 8.42
C ARG A 303 -18.04 20.08 7.32
N ILE A 304 -18.27 19.23 6.32
CA ILE A 304 -19.27 19.50 5.28
C ILE A 304 -20.69 19.56 5.90
N LYS A 305 -21.01 18.63 6.81
CA LYS A 305 -22.29 18.60 7.54
C LYS A 305 -22.46 19.76 8.53
N GLU A 306 -21.41 20.11 9.25
CA GLU A 306 -21.36 21.28 10.14
C GLU A 306 -21.64 22.57 9.35
N ILE A 307 -21.07 22.70 8.15
CA ILE A 307 -21.33 23.82 7.24
C ILE A 307 -22.77 23.80 6.71
N GLY A 308 -23.29 22.65 6.28
CA GLY A 308 -24.69 22.52 5.84
C GLY A 308 -25.67 22.97 6.92
N GLY A 309 -25.52 22.45 8.15
CA GLY A 309 -26.34 22.84 9.30
C GLY A 309 -26.20 24.32 9.69
N TYR A 310 -25.01 24.92 9.54
CA TYR A 310 -24.81 26.35 9.73
C TYR A 310 -25.57 27.19 8.68
N LEU A 311 -25.56 26.77 7.41
CA LEU A 311 -26.29 27.43 6.32
C LEU A 311 -27.82 27.31 6.51
N ASP A 312 -28.31 26.12 6.87
CA ASP A 312 -29.74 25.88 7.11
C ASP A 312 -30.26 26.67 8.34
N ALA A 313 -29.39 26.95 9.31
CA ALA A 313 -29.66 27.84 10.45
C ALA A 313 -29.67 29.35 10.07
N GLY A 314 -29.47 29.70 8.80
CA GLY A 314 -29.44 31.08 8.31
C GLY A 314 -28.04 31.72 8.29
N GLY A 315 -26.98 30.94 8.53
CA GLY A 315 -25.60 31.40 8.41
C GLY A 315 -25.18 31.72 6.97
N PHE A 316 -24.12 32.52 6.83
CA PHE A 316 -23.55 32.89 5.52
C PHE A 316 -22.03 33.00 5.59
N PHE A 317 -21.36 32.92 4.44
CA PHE A 317 -19.91 33.10 4.34
C PHE A 317 -19.58 34.45 3.67
N PRO A 318 -18.98 35.42 4.37
CA PRO A 318 -18.56 36.69 3.78
C PRO A 318 -17.28 36.56 2.93
N ASN A 319 -16.47 35.52 3.19
CA ASN A 319 -15.20 35.31 2.52
C ASN A 319 -15.39 34.63 1.15
N CYS A 320 -14.61 35.04 0.15
CA CYS A 320 -14.63 34.42 -1.16
C CYS A 320 -14.09 32.99 -1.16
N ILE A 321 -14.61 32.13 -2.03
CA ILE A 321 -13.84 30.98 -2.53
C ILE A 321 -12.90 31.47 -3.62
N LEU A 322 -11.80 30.76 -3.81
CA LEU A 322 -10.79 31.10 -4.82
C LEU A 322 -10.77 29.99 -5.87
N ILE A 323 -10.92 30.33 -7.14
CA ILE A 323 -10.91 29.38 -8.26
C ILE A 323 -9.99 29.85 -9.39
N ASN A 324 -9.56 28.94 -10.26
CA ASN A 324 -8.94 29.26 -11.55
C ASN A 324 -9.75 28.62 -12.68
N PHE A 325 -10.09 29.38 -13.71
CA PHE A 325 -10.66 28.82 -14.95
C PHE A 325 -9.53 28.27 -15.82
N ARG A 326 -9.68 27.05 -16.35
CA ARG A 326 -8.69 26.41 -17.24
C ARG A 326 -8.77 26.87 -18.70
N GLU A 327 -9.83 27.56 -19.07
CA GLU A 327 -10.05 28.12 -20.40
C GLU A 327 -10.29 29.64 -20.29
N ASP A 328 -10.04 30.36 -21.40
CA ASP A 328 -10.29 31.80 -21.49
C ASP A 328 -11.81 32.07 -21.40
N VAL A 329 -12.22 33.09 -20.65
CA VAL A 329 -13.64 33.34 -20.32
C VAL A 329 -14.19 34.55 -21.07
N ARG A 330 -15.44 34.44 -21.55
CA ARG A 330 -16.15 35.55 -22.19
C ARG A 330 -16.56 36.57 -21.12
N PHE A 331 -16.04 37.79 -21.22
CA PHE A 331 -16.40 38.92 -20.37
C PHE A 331 -16.89 40.11 -21.21
N GLU A 332 -18.16 40.47 -21.04
CA GLU A 332 -18.78 41.60 -21.73
C GLU A 332 -18.66 42.87 -20.88
N LYS A 333 -17.66 43.69 -21.19
CA LYS A 333 -17.40 45.00 -20.57
C LYS A 333 -18.62 45.93 -20.76
N GLN A 334 -19.14 46.44 -19.64
CA GLN A 334 -20.15 47.49 -19.59
C GLN A 334 -19.54 48.86 -19.27
N SER A 335 -18.64 48.94 -18.29
CA SER A 335 -17.94 50.17 -17.91
C SER A 335 -16.52 49.89 -17.41
N SER A 336 -15.65 50.90 -17.40
CA SER A 336 -14.22 50.73 -17.14
C SER A 336 -13.62 51.98 -16.52
N PHE A 337 -12.81 51.77 -15.49
CA PHE A 337 -12.13 52.78 -14.69
C PHE A 337 -10.64 52.44 -14.72
N GLU A 338 -9.96 52.94 -15.75
CA GLU A 338 -8.56 52.59 -16.05
C GLU A 338 -7.59 53.14 -14.99
N ASP A 339 -7.92 54.30 -14.41
CA ASP A 339 -7.26 54.91 -13.24
C ASP A 339 -7.18 53.96 -12.03
N ARG A 340 -8.14 53.02 -11.92
CA ARG A 340 -8.27 52.06 -10.81
C ARG A 340 -8.00 50.62 -11.24
N GLN A 341 -7.69 50.38 -12.51
CA GLN A 341 -7.54 49.05 -13.12
C GLN A 341 -8.78 48.14 -12.89
N ILE A 342 -9.98 48.73 -12.95
CA ILE A 342 -11.27 48.03 -12.71
C ILE A 342 -12.15 48.10 -13.96
N THR A 343 -12.72 46.97 -14.37
CA THR A 343 -13.76 46.89 -15.41
C THR A 343 -15.01 46.20 -14.85
N PHE A 344 -16.19 46.79 -15.02
CA PHE A 344 -17.47 46.14 -14.70
C PHE A 344 -18.09 45.55 -15.97
N GLY A 345 -18.76 44.41 -15.83
CA GLY A 345 -19.37 43.72 -16.96
C GLY A 345 -20.05 42.41 -16.57
N ASN A 346 -20.50 41.67 -17.58
CA ASN A 346 -21.05 40.33 -17.40
C ASN A 346 -19.96 39.29 -17.70
N LEU A 347 -19.63 38.46 -16.71
CA LEU A 347 -18.79 37.27 -16.88
C LEU A 347 -19.69 36.09 -17.25
N PHE A 348 -19.41 35.43 -18.37
CA PHE A 348 -20.02 34.15 -18.72
C PHE A 348 -19.23 33.03 -18.05
N LEU A 349 -19.91 32.18 -17.29
CA LEU A 349 -19.27 31.02 -16.67
C LEU A 349 -18.97 29.96 -17.75
N PRO A 350 -17.87 29.19 -17.60
CA PRO A 350 -17.61 28.03 -18.45
C PRO A 350 -18.81 27.07 -18.54
N ASP A 351 -19.07 26.51 -19.72
CA ASP A 351 -20.17 25.57 -19.95
C ASP A 351 -19.73 24.10 -19.87
N ARG A 352 -18.56 23.77 -19.30
CA ARG A 352 -17.93 22.44 -19.37
C ARG A 352 -17.55 21.87 -18.02
N PHE A 353 -17.68 20.55 -17.86
CA PHE A 353 -17.14 19.82 -16.70
C PHE A 353 -15.60 19.98 -16.60
N LYS A 354 -15.08 20.03 -15.37
CA LYS A 354 -13.64 20.13 -15.05
C LYS A 354 -12.95 21.42 -15.57
N SER A 355 -13.70 22.53 -15.67
CA SER A 355 -13.21 23.82 -16.18
C SER A 355 -12.83 24.84 -15.10
N ALA A 356 -13.30 24.67 -13.85
CA ALA A 356 -12.98 25.56 -12.73
C ALA A 356 -12.23 24.81 -11.60
N TRP A 357 -10.92 25.04 -11.47
CA TRP A 357 -10.13 24.46 -10.37
C TRP A 357 -10.37 25.23 -9.08
N ILE A 358 -10.66 24.55 -7.96
CA ILE A 358 -10.83 25.19 -6.65
C ILE A 358 -9.46 25.38 -6.00
N ILE A 359 -8.98 26.61 -5.80
CA ILE A 359 -7.72 26.90 -5.09
C ILE A 359 -7.92 26.92 -3.57
N ASP A 360 -8.99 27.60 -3.10
CA ASP A 360 -9.39 27.60 -1.69
C ASP A 360 -10.91 27.58 -1.53
N GLY A 361 -11.35 27.02 -0.40
CA GLY A 361 -12.74 27.06 0.04
C GLY A 361 -13.55 25.83 -0.36
N GLN A 362 -12.87 24.75 -0.75
CA GLN A 362 -13.45 23.43 -1.04
C GLN A 362 -14.54 23.01 -0.02
N HIS A 363 -14.29 23.02 1.29
CA HIS A 363 -15.29 22.63 2.30
C HIS A 363 -16.50 23.58 2.32
N ARG A 364 -16.32 24.86 1.97
CA ARG A 364 -17.41 25.85 1.89
C ARG A 364 -18.30 25.55 0.70
N LEU A 365 -17.72 25.37 -0.50
CA LEU A 365 -18.47 25.05 -1.72
C LEU A 365 -19.21 23.71 -1.61
N PHE A 366 -18.53 22.63 -1.21
CA PHE A 366 -19.20 21.33 -1.02
C PHE A 366 -20.16 21.30 0.16
N GLY A 367 -19.99 22.18 1.16
CA GLY A 367 -20.90 22.33 2.30
C GLY A 367 -22.34 22.67 1.89
N PHE A 368 -22.52 23.41 0.80
CA PHE A 368 -23.86 23.69 0.24
C PHE A 368 -24.61 22.43 -0.20
N THR A 369 -23.93 21.32 -0.49
CA THR A 369 -24.60 20.09 -0.95
C THR A 369 -25.33 19.32 0.15
N GLU A 370 -25.01 19.57 1.42
CA GLU A 370 -25.76 19.02 2.57
C GLU A 370 -26.81 20.03 3.11
N ALA A 371 -26.91 21.24 2.56
CA ALA A 371 -27.93 22.23 2.92
C ALA A 371 -29.25 21.98 2.14
N GLU A 372 -30.40 22.21 2.78
CA GLU A 372 -31.72 21.93 2.18
C GLU A 372 -32.12 22.96 1.11
N LYS A 373 -31.59 24.19 1.17
CA LYS A 373 -32.04 25.35 0.37
C LYS A 373 -30.97 25.93 -0.55
N GLN A 374 -30.18 25.05 -1.18
CA GLN A 374 -28.99 25.39 -1.99
C GLN A 374 -29.17 26.59 -2.92
N THR A 375 -30.30 26.66 -3.63
CA THR A 375 -30.63 27.71 -4.63
C THR A 375 -30.95 29.09 -4.04
N LYS A 376 -31.03 29.24 -2.72
CA LYS A 376 -31.27 30.53 -2.05
C LYS A 376 -29.99 31.24 -1.60
N HIS A 377 -28.85 30.56 -1.67
CA HIS A 377 -27.57 31.14 -1.29
C HIS A 377 -26.82 31.67 -2.51
N VAL A 378 -26.10 32.77 -2.33
CA VAL A 378 -25.09 33.25 -3.27
C VAL A 378 -23.73 33.19 -2.59
N LEU A 379 -22.71 32.88 -3.37
CA LEU A 379 -21.38 32.59 -2.88
C LEU A 379 -20.41 33.60 -3.51
N PRO A 380 -19.63 34.37 -2.72
CA PRO A 380 -18.60 35.25 -3.25
C PRO A 380 -17.45 34.44 -3.86
N VAL A 381 -17.07 34.77 -5.10
CA VAL A 381 -16.03 34.08 -5.85
C VAL A 381 -15.00 35.10 -6.31
N LEU A 382 -13.72 34.78 -6.07
CA LEU A 382 -12.60 35.36 -6.80
C LEU A 382 -12.08 34.28 -7.75
N ALA A 383 -12.17 34.53 -9.05
CA ALA A 383 -11.71 33.61 -10.09
C ALA A 383 -10.53 34.20 -10.85
N PHE A 384 -9.43 33.46 -10.94
CA PHE A 384 -8.41 33.75 -11.94
C PHE A 384 -8.78 33.12 -13.29
N GLU A 385 -8.22 33.68 -14.35
CA GLU A 385 -8.32 33.15 -15.70
C GLU A 385 -6.96 32.59 -16.12
N LYS A 386 -6.93 31.27 -16.36
CA LYS A 386 -5.85 30.55 -17.05
C LYS A 386 -4.46 30.76 -16.43
N LEU A 387 -4.37 30.68 -15.09
CA LEU A 387 -3.08 30.57 -14.41
C LEU A 387 -2.27 29.39 -14.95
N SER A 388 -0.95 29.54 -15.02
CA SER A 388 -0.05 28.42 -15.28
C SER A 388 -0.08 27.41 -14.13
N THR A 389 0.19 26.14 -14.41
CA THR A 389 0.25 25.07 -13.40
C THR A 389 1.25 25.37 -12.26
N VAL A 390 2.33 26.10 -12.55
CA VAL A 390 3.31 26.56 -11.55
C VAL A 390 2.71 27.66 -10.69
N SER A 391 2.07 28.67 -11.28
CA SER A 391 1.39 29.75 -10.54
C SER A 391 0.21 29.23 -9.70
N GLU A 392 -0.50 28.21 -10.20
CA GLU A 392 -1.52 27.45 -9.45
C GLU A 392 -0.92 26.82 -8.18
N ALA A 393 0.24 26.14 -8.31
CA ALA A 393 0.97 25.52 -7.21
C ALA A 393 1.45 26.53 -6.16
N GLU A 394 2.13 27.59 -6.60
CA GLU A 394 2.67 28.65 -5.74
C GLU A 394 1.57 29.36 -4.94
N LEU A 395 0.44 29.66 -5.60
CA LEU A 395 -0.70 30.31 -4.99
C LEU A 395 -1.34 29.43 -3.92
N PHE A 396 -1.55 28.14 -4.21
CA PHE A 396 -2.04 27.17 -3.24
C PHE A 396 -1.09 27.04 -2.03
N ALA A 397 0.21 26.88 -2.28
CA ALA A 397 1.23 26.73 -1.25
C ALA A 397 1.33 27.99 -0.37
N THR A 398 1.28 29.18 -0.96
CA THR A 398 1.32 30.47 -0.25
C THR A 398 0.11 30.67 0.66
N ILE A 399 -1.09 30.32 0.19
CA ILE A 399 -2.33 30.44 0.97
C ILE A 399 -2.32 29.45 2.14
N ASN A 400 -1.95 28.19 1.89
CA ASN A 400 -2.05 27.15 2.92
C ASN A 400 -0.92 27.21 3.95
N SER A 401 0.33 27.46 3.54
CA SER A 401 1.49 27.55 4.45
C SER A 401 1.32 28.62 5.54
N LYS A 402 0.71 29.76 5.21
CA LYS A 402 0.49 30.89 6.13
C LYS A 402 -0.69 30.70 7.09
N GLN A 403 -1.67 29.86 6.74
CA GLN A 403 -2.90 29.71 7.55
C GLN A 403 -2.95 28.42 8.38
N GLN A 404 -2.27 27.34 7.99
CA GLN A 404 -2.14 26.13 8.81
C GLN A 404 -1.01 25.23 8.30
N LYS A 405 -0.09 24.77 9.17
CA LYS A 405 1.06 23.94 8.76
C LYS A 405 0.61 22.73 7.92
N VAL A 406 1.08 22.71 6.67
CA VAL A 406 0.98 21.58 5.75
C VAL A 406 1.85 20.42 6.27
N ALA A 407 1.43 19.18 6.03
CA ALA A 407 2.19 18.00 6.43
C ALA A 407 3.51 17.91 5.65
N ARG A 408 4.62 17.58 6.34
CA ARG A 408 5.98 17.61 5.76
C ARG A 408 6.13 16.80 4.47
N GLY A 409 5.50 15.63 4.38
CA GLY A 409 5.52 14.80 3.16
C GLY A 409 4.94 15.51 1.93
N LEU A 410 3.87 16.31 2.08
CA LEU A 410 3.32 17.07 0.95
C LEU A 410 4.28 18.18 0.51
N LEU A 411 5.12 18.72 1.42
CA LEU A 411 6.17 19.69 1.08
C LEU A 411 7.36 19.01 0.37
N ASP A 412 7.72 17.80 0.78
CA ASP A 412 8.79 17.01 0.16
C ASP A 412 8.40 16.55 -1.27
N GLU A 413 7.10 16.38 -1.55
CA GLU A 413 6.52 16.13 -2.89
C GLU A 413 6.40 17.43 -3.71
N LEU A 414 5.86 18.52 -3.13
CA LEU A 414 5.80 19.87 -3.74
C LEU A 414 7.18 20.31 -4.26
N SER A 415 8.23 20.15 -3.44
CA SER A 415 9.61 20.46 -3.86
C SER A 415 10.12 19.53 -4.96
N GLY A 416 9.58 18.30 -5.04
CA GLY A 416 9.88 17.35 -6.11
C GLY A 416 9.32 17.73 -7.48
N GLU A 417 8.27 18.56 -7.54
CA GLU A 417 7.72 19.09 -8.80
C GLU A 417 8.21 20.52 -9.10
N LEU A 418 8.32 21.38 -8.07
CA LEU A 418 8.76 22.78 -8.22
C LEU A 418 10.25 22.91 -8.56
N ASN A 419 11.11 22.03 -8.04
CA ASN A 419 12.57 22.18 -8.16
C ASN A 419 13.19 21.31 -9.27
N LEU A 420 12.39 20.74 -10.18
CA LEU A 420 12.89 19.98 -11.34
C LEU A 420 13.77 20.83 -12.28
N ASP A 421 13.47 22.12 -12.35
CA ASP A 421 14.23 23.12 -13.12
C ASP A 421 15.03 24.07 -12.21
N SER A 422 15.27 23.71 -10.93
CA SER A 422 16.12 24.51 -10.02
C SER A 422 17.54 24.59 -10.57
N GLU A 423 18.18 25.76 -10.45
CA GLU A 423 19.58 25.95 -10.85
C GLU A 423 20.54 25.14 -9.93
N ASP A 424 20.20 25.00 -8.64
CA ASP A 424 20.97 24.20 -7.69
C ASP A 424 20.95 22.71 -8.04
N PHE A 425 22.14 22.12 -8.20
CA PHE A 425 22.29 20.73 -8.58
C PHE A 425 21.67 19.76 -7.56
N ASN A 426 21.85 20.02 -6.27
CA ASN A 426 21.43 19.11 -5.19
C ASN A 426 19.91 19.15 -4.98
N GLU A 427 19.30 20.33 -5.07
CA GLU A 427 17.84 20.47 -5.12
C GLU A 427 17.25 19.75 -6.32
N ARG A 428 17.81 19.97 -7.52
CA ARG A 428 17.36 19.34 -8.77
C ARG A 428 17.46 17.81 -8.72
N MET A 429 18.59 17.26 -8.24
CA MET A 429 18.74 15.81 -8.06
C MET A 429 17.80 15.25 -6.98
N SER A 430 17.60 15.99 -5.88
CA SER A 430 16.60 15.65 -4.85
C SER A 430 15.18 15.62 -5.43
N ALA A 431 14.85 16.55 -6.32
CA ALA A 431 13.54 16.62 -6.97
C ALA A 431 13.32 15.44 -7.93
N ILE A 432 14.29 15.14 -8.79
CA ILE A 432 14.28 13.96 -9.67
C ILE A 432 14.07 12.67 -8.86
N ALA A 433 14.81 12.50 -7.76
CA ALA A 433 14.71 11.31 -6.92
C ALA A 433 13.35 11.20 -6.19
N SER A 434 12.77 12.32 -5.70
CA SER A 434 11.40 12.33 -5.19
C SER A 434 10.41 11.90 -6.29
N ARG A 435 10.51 12.52 -7.48
CA ARG A 435 9.54 12.33 -8.56
C ARG A 435 9.57 10.92 -9.16
N ALA A 436 10.74 10.31 -9.30
CA ALA A 436 10.86 8.91 -9.73
C ALA A 436 10.13 7.97 -8.76
N LEU A 437 10.28 8.18 -7.45
CA LEU A 437 9.61 7.37 -6.43
C LEU A 437 8.09 7.57 -6.41
N ASP A 438 7.61 8.79 -6.67
CA ASP A 438 6.17 9.02 -6.86
C ASP A 438 5.63 8.32 -8.11
N MET A 439 6.36 8.33 -9.23
CA MET A 439 5.99 7.59 -10.44
C MET A 439 5.92 6.09 -10.16
N MET A 440 6.96 5.51 -9.54
CA MET A 440 6.98 4.10 -9.14
C MET A 440 5.86 3.73 -8.15
N ALA A 441 5.51 4.60 -7.20
CA ALA A 441 4.42 4.35 -6.25
C ALA A 441 3.02 4.37 -6.88
N THR A 442 2.89 4.98 -8.07
CA THR A 442 1.60 5.27 -8.71
C THR A 442 1.34 4.48 -9.99
N GLU A 443 2.37 3.86 -10.56
CA GLU A 443 2.31 3.00 -11.74
C GLU A 443 1.82 1.59 -11.42
N THR A 444 0.89 1.08 -12.23
CA THR A 444 0.25 -0.22 -12.01
C THR A 444 1.13 -1.38 -12.47
N GLY A 445 1.51 -2.26 -11.53
CA GLY A 445 2.44 -3.36 -11.74
C GLY A 445 3.87 -3.07 -11.30
N ASN A 446 4.14 -1.85 -10.80
CA ASN A 446 5.46 -1.45 -10.31
C ASN A 446 5.75 -2.07 -8.92
N PRO A 447 6.99 -2.51 -8.60
CA PRO A 447 7.33 -3.09 -7.29
C PRO A 447 7.00 -2.21 -6.07
N PHE A 448 6.94 -0.89 -6.24
CA PHE A 448 6.64 0.08 -5.16
C PHE A 448 5.18 0.56 -5.14
N GLU A 449 4.33 0.06 -6.03
CA GLU A 449 2.89 0.37 -6.05
C GLU A 449 2.23 0.06 -4.70
N ASP A 450 1.51 1.04 -4.14
CA ASP A 450 0.92 0.98 -2.79
C ASP A 450 1.92 0.68 -1.64
N ARG A 451 3.24 0.68 -1.86
CA ARG A 451 4.26 0.44 -0.80
C ARG A 451 4.74 1.71 -0.11
N ILE A 452 4.73 2.84 -0.82
CA ILE A 452 5.19 4.14 -0.31
C ILE A 452 4.08 4.82 0.49
N LYS A 453 4.41 5.22 1.71
CA LYS A 453 3.56 6.01 2.60
C LYS A 453 3.37 7.42 2.03
N THR A 454 2.13 7.76 1.69
CA THR A 454 1.72 9.09 1.21
C THR A 454 0.84 9.77 2.26
N ALA A 455 0.18 10.89 1.92
CA ALA A 455 -0.83 11.47 2.82
C ALA A 455 -2.13 10.66 2.84
N ASP A 456 -2.38 9.85 1.80
CA ASP A 456 -3.61 9.07 1.61
C ASP A 456 -3.40 7.60 2.03
N LEU A 457 -2.20 7.05 1.77
CA LEU A 457 -1.79 5.72 2.22
C LEU A 457 -1.10 5.79 3.59
N ALA A 458 -1.87 5.44 4.64
CA ALA A 458 -1.36 5.33 5.99
C ALA A 458 -0.34 4.18 6.15
N ASP A 459 0.60 4.40 7.07
CA ASP A 459 1.65 3.44 7.45
C ASP A 459 1.07 2.10 7.92
N SER A 460 1.60 0.99 7.39
CA SER A 460 1.18 -0.36 7.74
C SER A 460 2.34 -1.35 7.59
N GLU A 461 2.07 -2.65 7.61
CA GLU A 461 3.10 -3.67 7.35
C GLU A 461 3.54 -3.65 5.88
N THR A 462 2.60 -3.41 4.95
CA THR A 462 2.84 -3.38 3.50
C THR A 462 3.12 -1.97 2.97
N VAL A 463 2.42 -0.95 3.45
CA VAL A 463 2.73 0.48 3.21
C VAL A 463 3.87 0.89 4.15
N CYS A 464 5.09 0.46 3.80
CA CYS A 464 6.25 0.47 4.70
C CYS A 464 7.42 1.34 4.24
N LEU A 465 7.33 1.91 3.05
CA LEU A 465 8.39 2.70 2.42
C LEU A 465 8.12 4.21 2.57
N THR A 466 9.17 5.03 2.52
CA THR A 466 9.04 6.50 2.59
C THR A 466 9.98 7.19 1.61
N ILE A 467 9.47 8.15 0.84
CA ILE A 467 10.23 8.95 -0.14
C ILE A 467 11.50 9.52 0.48
N SER A 468 11.43 10.08 1.70
CA SER A 468 12.57 10.69 2.39
C SER A 468 13.75 9.75 2.61
N GLU A 469 13.50 8.48 2.97
CA GLU A 469 14.57 7.51 3.23
C GLU A 469 15.12 6.90 1.95
N ILE A 470 14.25 6.60 0.97
CA ILE A 470 14.70 6.04 -0.31
C ILE A 470 15.45 7.09 -1.12
N LYS A 471 14.98 8.35 -1.14
CA LYS A 471 15.70 9.48 -1.75
C LYS A 471 17.10 9.65 -1.17
N LYS A 472 17.27 9.59 0.16
CA LYS A 472 18.60 9.64 0.79
C LYS A 472 19.50 8.54 0.25
N ALA A 473 19.01 7.31 0.09
CA ALA A 473 19.81 6.24 -0.50
C ALA A 473 20.18 6.53 -1.96
N ILE A 474 19.24 6.92 -2.83
CA ILE A 474 19.49 7.27 -4.24
C ILE A 474 20.60 8.31 -4.37
N ILE A 475 20.51 9.40 -3.60
CA ILE A 475 21.50 10.48 -3.59
C ILE A 475 22.84 10.01 -2.99
N SER A 476 22.83 9.29 -1.86
CA SER A 476 24.06 8.81 -1.23
C SER A 476 24.81 7.75 -2.06
N ALA A 477 24.07 6.98 -2.87
CA ALA A 477 24.59 6.03 -3.84
C ALA A 477 24.96 6.69 -5.19
N LYS A 478 24.77 8.02 -5.33
CA LYS A 478 25.15 8.82 -6.51
C LYS A 478 24.50 8.35 -7.82
N LEU A 479 23.33 7.69 -7.74
CA LEU A 479 22.65 7.10 -8.90
C LEU A 479 22.33 8.13 -10.01
N VAL A 480 22.09 9.39 -9.63
CA VAL A 480 21.82 10.53 -10.53
C VAL A 480 23.01 11.49 -10.68
N GLY A 481 24.18 11.11 -10.16
CA GLY A 481 25.40 11.91 -10.16
C GLY A 481 25.65 12.67 -8.85
N VAL A 482 26.76 13.40 -8.81
CA VAL A 482 27.19 14.20 -7.66
C VAL A 482 27.98 15.42 -8.12
N GLU A 483 27.75 16.55 -7.49
CA GLU A 483 28.57 17.75 -7.63
C GLU A 483 29.73 17.71 -6.62
N THR A 484 30.95 17.92 -7.11
CA THR A 484 32.14 17.98 -6.26
C THR A 484 32.33 19.38 -5.68
N ARG A 485 33.20 19.52 -4.67
CA ARG A 485 33.55 20.81 -4.05
C ARG A 485 34.13 21.87 -5.01
N ASN A 486 34.48 21.47 -6.24
CA ASN A 486 35.03 22.34 -7.28
C ASN A 486 33.99 22.63 -8.38
N GLU A 487 32.69 22.46 -8.10
CA GLU A 487 31.57 22.63 -9.05
C GLU A 487 31.61 21.69 -10.27
N VAL A 488 32.52 20.70 -10.27
CA VAL A 488 32.55 19.64 -11.29
C VAL A 488 31.48 18.62 -10.98
N THR A 489 30.49 18.52 -11.86
CA THR A 489 29.48 17.45 -11.85
C THR A 489 30.08 16.14 -12.37
N VAL A 490 29.94 15.06 -11.61
CA VAL A 490 30.24 13.69 -12.04
C VAL A 490 28.92 12.96 -12.30
N PRO A 491 28.68 12.42 -13.51
CA PRO A 491 27.44 11.72 -13.82
C PRO A 491 27.34 10.40 -13.05
N GLY A 492 26.11 10.05 -12.66
CA GLY A 492 25.74 8.72 -12.17
C GLY A 492 25.22 7.83 -13.30
N PRO A 493 24.93 6.54 -13.04
CA PRO A 493 24.39 5.61 -14.04
C PRO A 493 23.13 6.11 -14.76
N PHE A 494 22.27 6.89 -14.07
CA PHE A 494 21.02 7.41 -14.64
C PHE A 494 21.08 8.86 -15.09
N SER A 495 22.23 9.55 -14.98
CA SER A 495 22.37 10.90 -15.52
C SER A 495 22.23 10.89 -17.04
N ARG A 496 21.37 11.76 -17.57
CA ARG A 496 21.14 11.95 -19.02
C ARG A 496 21.23 13.44 -19.39
N ARG A 497 20.86 13.81 -20.61
CA ARG A 497 21.09 15.16 -21.16
C ARG A 497 20.27 16.26 -20.48
N ASN A 498 19.15 15.91 -19.88
CA ASN A 498 18.25 16.82 -19.18
C ASN A 498 17.54 16.13 -18.01
N THR A 499 16.85 16.93 -17.18
CA THR A 499 16.07 16.48 -16.01
C THR A 499 15.07 15.38 -16.37
N LYS A 500 14.35 15.50 -17.50
CA LYS A 500 13.29 14.56 -17.89
C LYS A 500 13.85 13.20 -18.31
N GLU A 501 14.90 13.17 -19.11
CA GLU A 501 15.58 11.92 -19.48
C GLU A 501 16.22 11.25 -18.25
N THR A 502 16.79 12.04 -17.33
CA THR A 502 17.39 11.53 -16.08
C THR A 502 16.32 10.94 -15.15
N LEU A 503 15.15 11.59 -15.05
CA LEU A 503 13.99 11.11 -14.33
C LEU A 503 13.46 9.79 -14.88
N ASN A 504 13.28 9.71 -16.20
CA ASN A 504 12.83 8.48 -16.86
C ASN A 504 13.82 7.34 -16.64
N ALA A 505 15.11 7.55 -16.93
CA ALA A 505 16.14 6.52 -16.79
C ALA A 505 16.26 6.00 -15.34
N LEU A 506 16.16 6.89 -14.33
CA LEU A 506 16.13 6.48 -12.92
C LEU A 506 14.88 5.66 -12.59
N CYS A 507 13.70 6.08 -13.06
CA CYS A 507 12.44 5.40 -12.82
C CYS A 507 12.42 4.00 -13.46
N GLU A 508 12.83 3.90 -14.72
CA GLU A 508 12.95 2.65 -15.49
C GLU A 508 13.95 1.70 -14.82
N GLY A 509 15.18 2.16 -14.55
CA GLY A 509 16.24 1.33 -13.98
C GLY A 509 15.94 0.84 -12.56
N LEU A 510 15.35 1.68 -11.70
CA LEU A 510 14.88 1.24 -10.39
C LEU A 510 13.72 0.24 -10.50
N THR A 511 12.79 0.45 -11.43
CA THR A 511 11.65 -0.44 -11.66
C THR A 511 12.12 -1.82 -12.15
N ALA A 512 12.97 -1.88 -13.17
CA ALA A 512 13.53 -3.13 -13.68
C ALA A 512 14.33 -3.88 -12.60
N TYR A 513 15.20 -3.18 -11.87
CA TYR A 513 16.03 -3.78 -10.81
C TYR A 513 15.20 -4.33 -9.64
N PHE A 514 14.23 -3.56 -9.12
CA PHE A 514 13.36 -4.06 -8.05
C PHE A 514 12.35 -5.11 -8.52
N THR A 515 12.00 -5.14 -9.82
CA THR A 515 11.17 -6.22 -10.40
C THR A 515 11.89 -7.56 -10.35
N LEU A 516 13.21 -7.60 -10.57
CA LEU A 516 14.01 -8.82 -10.40
C LEU A 516 13.95 -9.33 -8.95
N ILE A 517 14.11 -8.43 -7.97
CA ILE A 517 14.10 -8.77 -6.54
C ILE A 517 12.71 -9.23 -6.07
N GLN A 518 11.64 -8.54 -6.48
CA GLN A 518 10.27 -8.93 -6.20
C GLN A 518 9.92 -10.28 -6.84
N SER A 519 10.35 -10.52 -8.08
CA SER A 519 10.05 -11.76 -8.82
C SER A 519 10.73 -12.98 -8.21
N ALA A 520 11.89 -12.83 -7.57
CA ALA A 520 12.60 -13.92 -6.89
C ALA A 520 11.82 -14.48 -5.69
N ASN A 521 11.05 -13.65 -4.97
CA ASN A 521 10.12 -14.13 -3.95
C ASN A 521 8.97 -13.13 -3.72
N VAL A 522 7.90 -13.29 -4.51
CA VAL A 522 6.73 -12.40 -4.45
C VAL A 522 6.04 -12.48 -3.10
N ASP A 523 5.84 -13.67 -2.55
CA ASP A 523 5.10 -13.83 -1.28
C ASP A 523 5.84 -13.13 -0.12
N ARG A 524 7.18 -13.22 -0.04
CA ARG A 524 7.99 -12.49 0.95
C ARG A 524 8.03 -10.97 0.70
N TRP A 525 8.02 -10.53 -0.56
CA TRP A 525 7.89 -9.11 -0.90
C TRP A 525 6.55 -8.55 -0.42
N GLU A 526 5.47 -9.32 -0.64
CA GLU A 526 4.11 -8.92 -0.31
C GLU A 526 3.90 -8.71 1.18
N LEU A 527 4.57 -9.48 2.06
CA LEU A 527 4.54 -9.29 3.51
C LEU A 527 4.96 -7.88 3.96
N GLY A 528 5.90 -7.22 3.25
CA GLY A 528 6.46 -5.94 3.68
C GLY A 528 7.37 -6.07 4.90
N LYS A 529 7.16 -5.25 5.95
CA LYS A 529 8.04 -5.18 7.15
C LYS A 529 8.37 -6.55 7.77
N PRO A 530 7.42 -7.48 7.98
CA PRO A 530 7.71 -8.79 8.57
C PRO A 530 8.53 -9.71 7.66
N GLY A 531 8.45 -9.55 6.34
CA GLY A 531 9.20 -10.35 5.37
C GLY A 531 10.66 -9.91 5.20
N TYR A 532 11.05 -8.77 5.78
CA TYR A 532 12.37 -8.11 5.69
C TYR A 532 12.84 -7.71 4.27
N LEU A 533 12.33 -8.34 3.21
CA LEU A 533 12.69 -8.11 1.80
C LEU A 533 12.21 -6.74 1.27
N CYS A 534 10.98 -6.34 1.62
CA CYS A 534 10.42 -5.03 1.27
C CYS A 534 10.29 -4.16 2.54
N SER A 535 11.28 -3.30 2.77
CA SER A 535 11.28 -2.35 3.89
C SER A 535 12.20 -1.16 3.59
N ASN A 536 12.05 -0.04 4.32
CA ASN A 536 12.96 1.10 4.20
C ASN A 536 14.45 0.73 4.44
N VAL A 537 14.75 -0.28 5.26
CA VAL A 537 16.13 -0.74 5.48
C VAL A 537 16.63 -1.55 4.28
N ALA A 538 15.82 -2.50 3.82
CA ALA A 538 16.15 -3.38 2.71
C ALA A 538 16.30 -2.62 1.39
N VAL A 539 15.33 -1.77 1.03
CA VAL A 539 15.35 -0.98 -0.22
C VAL A 539 16.58 -0.06 -0.28
N GLN A 540 16.95 0.58 0.83
CA GLN A 540 18.18 1.36 0.90
C GLN A 540 19.44 0.48 0.76
N GLY A 541 19.43 -0.73 1.32
CA GLY A 541 20.50 -1.72 1.14
C GLY A 541 20.64 -2.21 -0.31
N TYR A 542 19.52 -2.47 -0.98
CA TYR A 542 19.48 -2.85 -2.39
C TYR A 542 19.90 -1.71 -3.34
N ILE A 543 19.62 -0.45 -3.01
CA ILE A 543 20.12 0.72 -3.76
C ILE A 543 21.64 0.86 -3.65
N ARG A 544 22.20 0.63 -2.45
CA ARG A 544 23.66 0.57 -2.26
C ARG A 544 24.29 -0.59 -3.04
N LEU A 545 23.62 -1.75 -3.05
CA LEU A 545 24.03 -2.88 -3.88
C LEU A 545 24.00 -2.53 -5.36
N PHE A 546 22.96 -1.84 -5.84
CA PHE A 546 22.84 -1.43 -7.25
C PHE A 546 24.09 -0.66 -7.69
N GLN A 547 24.44 0.43 -7.00
CA GLN A 547 25.66 1.19 -7.35
C GLN A 547 26.92 0.33 -7.26
N ALA A 548 27.07 -0.51 -6.22
CA ALA A 548 28.24 -1.37 -6.09
C ALA A 548 28.37 -2.41 -7.24
N LEU A 549 27.25 -2.95 -7.74
CA LEU A 549 27.22 -3.83 -8.91
C LEU A 549 27.53 -3.07 -10.20
N VAL A 550 27.06 -1.83 -10.34
CA VAL A 550 27.39 -0.93 -11.45
C VAL A 550 28.88 -0.59 -11.47
N ASP A 551 29.47 -0.25 -10.32
CA ASP A 551 30.90 0.03 -10.17
C ASP A 551 31.74 -1.20 -10.54
N TYR A 552 31.35 -2.39 -10.07
CA TYR A 552 32.03 -3.65 -10.36
C TYR A 552 31.91 -4.03 -11.85
N MET A 553 30.73 -3.91 -12.45
CA MET A 553 30.51 -4.08 -13.89
C MET A 553 31.42 -3.13 -14.67
N THR A 554 31.38 -1.83 -14.38
CA THR A 554 32.18 -0.78 -15.04
C THR A 554 33.67 -1.09 -14.93
N ALA A 555 34.15 -1.55 -13.76
CA ALA A 555 35.54 -1.95 -13.56
C ALA A 555 35.94 -3.16 -14.42
N LYS A 556 35.02 -4.09 -14.69
CA LYS A 556 35.24 -5.31 -15.50
C LYS A 556 35.12 -5.06 -17.01
N THR A 557 34.07 -4.36 -17.46
CA THR A 557 33.77 -4.15 -18.89
C THR A 557 34.45 -2.92 -19.48
N LYS A 558 34.86 -1.96 -18.64
CA LYS A 558 35.30 -0.61 -19.04
C LYS A 558 34.22 0.21 -19.77
N GLN A 559 32.95 -0.19 -19.66
CA GLN A 559 31.81 0.54 -20.21
C GLN A 559 31.23 1.49 -19.16
N GLU A 560 31.16 2.78 -19.50
CA GLU A 560 30.52 3.80 -18.66
C GLU A 560 29.00 3.58 -18.56
N ALA A 561 28.51 3.39 -17.34
CA ALA A 561 27.10 3.07 -17.10
C ALA A 561 26.11 4.19 -17.49
N SER A 562 26.57 5.45 -17.52
CA SER A 562 25.78 6.60 -17.96
C SER A 562 25.47 6.62 -19.47
N ASN A 563 26.18 5.81 -20.27
CA ASN A 563 25.97 5.64 -21.71
C ASN A 563 25.07 4.45 -22.08
N LEU A 564 24.62 3.67 -21.09
CA LEU A 564 23.72 2.53 -21.27
C LEU A 564 22.25 2.96 -21.13
N ASP A 565 21.33 2.34 -21.87
CA ASP A 565 19.91 2.48 -21.57
C ASP A 565 19.57 1.78 -20.24
N ALA A 566 18.51 2.22 -19.56
CA ALA A 566 18.24 1.80 -18.18
C ALA A 566 17.97 0.30 -18.04
N ASP A 567 17.22 -0.29 -18.98
CA ASP A 567 16.99 -1.72 -19.05
C ASP A 567 18.27 -2.49 -19.40
N GLU A 568 19.07 -2.02 -20.37
CA GLU A 568 20.35 -2.65 -20.76
C GLU A 568 21.32 -2.69 -19.57
N LEU A 569 21.42 -1.60 -18.80
CA LEU A 569 22.22 -1.54 -17.58
C LEU A 569 21.76 -2.61 -16.57
N VAL A 570 20.45 -2.78 -16.37
CA VAL A 570 19.90 -3.79 -15.45
C VAL A 570 20.16 -5.21 -15.97
N GLU A 571 20.04 -5.45 -17.28
CA GLU A 571 20.41 -6.74 -17.89
C GLU A 571 21.90 -7.06 -17.73
N GLN A 572 22.79 -6.08 -17.91
CA GLN A 572 24.25 -6.27 -17.76
C GLN A 572 24.67 -6.53 -16.30
N ILE A 573 24.00 -5.95 -15.29
CA ILE A 573 24.31 -6.24 -13.89
C ILE A 573 23.63 -7.51 -13.34
N LYS A 574 22.56 -8.00 -13.99
CA LYS A 574 21.80 -9.18 -13.53
C LYS A 574 22.65 -10.42 -13.24
N PRO A 575 23.68 -10.79 -14.03
CA PRO A 575 24.57 -11.91 -13.71
C PRO A 575 25.31 -11.77 -12.37
N TYR A 576 25.60 -10.54 -11.94
CA TYR A 576 26.24 -10.23 -10.65
C TYR A 576 25.22 -10.16 -9.49
N LEU A 577 23.98 -9.75 -9.78
CA LEU A 577 22.86 -9.81 -8.83
C LEU A 577 22.36 -11.25 -8.60
N GLN A 578 22.54 -12.16 -9.56
CA GLN A 578 21.96 -13.50 -9.55
C GLN A 578 22.15 -14.29 -8.22
N PRO A 579 23.32 -14.32 -7.56
CA PRO A 579 23.48 -15.01 -6.26
C PRO A 579 22.51 -14.51 -5.18
N VAL A 580 22.14 -13.22 -5.22
CA VAL A 580 21.18 -12.61 -4.30
C VAL A 580 19.75 -13.03 -4.66
N LEU A 581 19.42 -13.13 -5.95
CA LEU A 581 18.11 -13.62 -6.40
C LEU A 581 17.93 -15.10 -6.02
N ASP A 582 18.94 -15.94 -6.29
CA ASP A 582 18.96 -17.36 -5.94
C ASP A 582 18.78 -17.56 -4.43
N TYR A 583 19.44 -16.73 -3.60
CA TYR A 583 19.27 -16.75 -2.14
C TYR A 583 17.87 -16.29 -1.69
N VAL A 584 17.30 -15.26 -2.31
CA VAL A 584 15.95 -14.76 -1.99
C VAL A 584 14.87 -15.81 -2.35
N GLU A 585 15.05 -16.52 -3.46
CA GLU A 585 14.15 -17.60 -3.91
C GLU A 585 14.24 -18.83 -3.00
N ALA A 586 15.45 -19.32 -2.71
CA ALA A 586 15.65 -20.63 -2.08
C ALA A 586 15.64 -20.63 -0.53
N THR A 587 15.92 -19.50 0.14
CA THR A 587 16.05 -19.46 1.61
C THR A 587 14.70 -19.45 2.31
N GLU A 588 14.55 -20.21 3.40
CA GLU A 588 13.35 -20.17 4.25
C GLU A 588 13.21 -18.85 5.04
N ASP A 589 11.99 -18.47 5.43
CA ASP A 589 11.72 -17.17 6.07
C ASP A 589 12.46 -16.98 7.41
N ALA A 590 12.70 -18.06 8.16
CA ALA A 590 13.42 -18.03 9.43
C ALA A 590 14.89 -17.64 9.25
N ASP A 591 15.59 -18.26 8.29
CA ASP A 591 16.99 -17.98 7.99
C ASP A 591 17.17 -16.63 7.30
N PHE A 592 16.23 -16.26 6.41
CA PHE A 592 16.20 -14.94 5.80
C PHE A 592 16.06 -13.86 6.88
N ALA A 593 15.17 -14.05 7.86
CA ALA A 593 15.05 -13.17 9.01
C ALA A 593 16.32 -13.17 9.88
N LYS A 594 16.94 -14.31 10.17
CA LYS A 594 18.19 -14.41 10.95
C LYS A 594 19.32 -13.56 10.33
N ARG A 595 19.40 -13.51 9.00
CA ARG A 595 20.39 -12.71 8.24
C ARG A 595 20.04 -11.23 8.12
N PHE A 596 18.78 -10.91 7.81
CA PHE A 596 18.38 -9.55 7.38
C PHE A 596 17.63 -8.71 8.42
N LYS A 597 17.27 -9.28 9.58
CA LYS A 597 16.67 -8.54 10.70
C LYS A 597 17.69 -7.61 11.36
N GLN A 598 17.72 -6.36 10.91
CA GLN A 598 18.58 -5.31 11.47
C GLN A 598 17.87 -4.52 12.60
N PRO A 599 18.62 -4.01 13.60
CA PRO A 599 18.07 -3.13 14.63
C PRO A 599 17.63 -1.79 14.04
N PHE A 600 16.66 -1.12 14.70
CA PHE A 600 16.18 0.19 14.30
C PHE A 600 17.27 1.26 14.46
N GLY A 601 17.62 1.95 13.37
CA GLY A 601 18.58 3.07 13.39
C GLY A 601 19.23 3.33 12.04
N SER A 602 20.08 4.36 11.98
CA SER A 602 20.84 4.74 10.77
C SER A 602 21.87 3.68 10.32
N GLY A 603 22.30 2.80 11.21
CA GLY A 603 23.22 1.69 10.91
C GLY A 603 22.58 0.48 10.20
N GLY A 604 21.24 0.40 10.15
CA GLY A 604 20.53 -0.73 9.53
C GLY A 604 20.82 -0.91 8.03
N PRO A 605 20.65 0.12 7.18
CA PRO A 605 20.86 -0.03 5.73
C PRO A 605 22.29 -0.41 5.31
N PRO A 606 23.37 0.14 5.89
CA PRO A 606 24.73 -0.34 5.64
C PRO A 606 24.92 -1.82 6.01
N ARG A 607 24.44 -2.26 7.18
CA ARG A 607 24.53 -3.67 7.60
C ARG A 607 23.76 -4.59 6.65
N TYR A 608 22.56 -4.20 6.22
CA TYR A 608 21.78 -4.94 5.22
C TYR A 608 22.53 -5.05 3.88
N PHE A 609 23.11 -3.94 3.40
CA PHE A 609 23.93 -3.90 2.18
C PHE A 609 25.11 -4.88 2.25
N HIS A 610 25.89 -4.89 3.34
CA HIS A 610 27.03 -5.79 3.46
C HIS A 610 26.62 -7.27 3.55
N GLN A 611 25.45 -7.59 4.13
CA GLN A 611 24.91 -8.95 4.08
C GLN A 611 24.60 -9.42 2.66
N LEU A 612 24.20 -8.51 1.76
CA LEU A 612 24.05 -8.78 0.32
C LEU A 612 25.43 -8.95 -0.35
N CYS A 613 26.42 -8.11 -0.03
CA CYS A 613 27.77 -8.23 -0.57
C CYS A 613 28.40 -9.61 -0.27
N LEU A 614 28.20 -10.13 0.95
CA LEU A 614 28.60 -11.49 1.33
C LEU A 614 27.97 -12.56 0.43
N ILE A 615 26.71 -12.39 0.01
CA ILE A 615 26.03 -13.32 -0.91
C ILE A 615 26.65 -13.22 -2.32
N VAL A 616 26.87 -12.01 -2.84
CA VAL A 616 27.53 -11.82 -4.15
C VAL A 616 28.94 -12.46 -4.17
N ARG A 617 29.69 -12.33 -3.07
CA ARG A 617 31.04 -12.90 -2.92
C ARG A 617 31.11 -14.42 -2.95
N THR A 618 29.99 -15.14 -2.74
CA THR A 618 29.95 -16.61 -2.90
C THR A 618 30.29 -17.04 -4.34
N LYS A 619 30.01 -16.17 -5.33
CA LYS A 619 30.29 -16.40 -6.75
C LYS A 619 31.37 -15.47 -7.31
N PHE A 620 31.50 -14.26 -6.76
CA PHE A 620 32.45 -13.24 -7.21
C PHE A 620 33.38 -12.83 -6.07
N SER A 621 34.39 -13.65 -5.78
CA SER A 621 35.29 -13.49 -4.62
C SER A 621 36.12 -12.20 -4.61
N ASP A 622 36.23 -11.52 -5.75
CA ASP A 622 36.89 -10.22 -5.93
C ASP A 622 35.92 -9.02 -5.88
N PHE A 623 34.63 -9.25 -5.60
CA PHE A 623 33.67 -8.19 -5.31
C PHE A 623 33.95 -7.57 -3.93
N VAL A 624 34.70 -6.47 -3.90
CA VAL A 624 35.05 -5.70 -2.68
C VAL A 624 34.59 -4.25 -2.85
N PRO A 625 33.33 -3.91 -2.49
CA PRO A 625 32.88 -2.53 -2.50
C PRO A 625 33.48 -1.73 -1.33
N ALA A 626 33.52 -0.40 -1.46
CA ALA A 626 34.08 0.49 -0.45
C ALA A 626 33.39 0.31 0.93
N GLY A 627 34.19 0.22 2.00
CA GLY A 627 33.73 -0.01 3.38
C GLY A 627 33.45 -1.48 3.74
N PHE A 628 33.52 -2.42 2.79
CA PHE A 628 33.23 -3.83 3.05
C PHE A 628 34.25 -4.51 3.99
N GLU A 629 35.54 -4.21 3.85
CA GLU A 629 36.60 -4.82 4.67
C GLU A 629 36.52 -4.38 6.13
N GLU A 630 36.29 -3.08 6.37
CA GLU A 630 36.08 -2.52 7.71
C GLU A 630 34.89 -3.19 8.41
N PHE A 631 33.77 -3.35 7.70
CA PHE A 631 32.61 -4.06 8.21
C PHE A 631 32.86 -5.55 8.45
N ALA A 632 33.62 -6.24 7.59
CA ALA A 632 33.94 -7.65 7.78
C ALA A 632 34.76 -7.86 9.08
N VAL A 633 35.65 -6.91 9.42
CA VAL A 633 36.38 -6.89 10.69
C VAL A 633 35.45 -6.56 11.87
N GLU A 634 34.58 -5.54 11.75
CA GLU A 634 33.59 -5.18 12.79
C GLU A 634 32.65 -6.36 13.10
N GLN A 635 32.08 -6.99 12.07
CA GLN A 635 31.17 -8.13 12.22
C GLN A 635 31.87 -9.35 12.85
N ALA A 636 33.14 -9.61 12.49
CA ALA A 636 33.92 -10.67 13.11
C ALA A 636 34.16 -10.39 14.61
N SER A 637 34.42 -9.14 14.99
CA SER A 637 34.56 -8.71 16.39
C SER A 637 33.24 -8.85 17.16
N GLU A 638 32.12 -8.32 16.63
CA GLU A 638 30.79 -8.46 17.27
C GLU A 638 30.40 -9.93 17.47
N THR A 639 30.73 -10.78 16.49
CA THR A 639 30.44 -12.23 16.55
C THR A 639 31.27 -12.92 17.62
N ALA A 640 32.57 -12.58 17.71
CA ALA A 640 33.47 -13.11 18.74
C ALA A 640 33.04 -12.65 20.16
N GLU A 641 32.73 -11.37 20.35
CA GLU A 641 32.26 -10.83 21.63
C GLU A 641 30.95 -11.48 22.10
N ARG A 642 30.01 -11.70 21.17
CA ARG A 642 28.77 -12.42 21.48
C ARG A 642 29.04 -13.89 21.84
N ALA A 643 29.91 -14.56 21.11
CA ALA A 643 30.28 -15.95 21.39
C ALA A 643 31.02 -16.08 22.74
N ASP A 644 31.87 -15.12 23.10
CA ASP A 644 32.53 -15.03 24.40
C ASP A 644 31.51 -14.86 25.54
N ALA A 645 30.55 -13.95 25.37
CA ALA A 645 29.48 -13.72 26.35
C ALA A 645 28.60 -14.97 26.52
N THR A 646 28.18 -15.62 25.42
CA THR A 646 27.40 -16.87 25.45
C THR A 646 28.19 -18.00 26.10
N THR A 647 29.46 -18.18 25.73
CA THR A 647 30.34 -19.22 26.31
C THR A 647 30.49 -19.04 27.82
N LYS A 648 30.71 -17.79 28.28
CA LYS A 648 30.79 -17.47 29.71
C LYS A 648 29.48 -17.75 30.44
N ALA A 649 28.34 -17.37 29.85
CA ALA A 649 27.02 -17.62 30.41
C ALA A 649 26.72 -19.12 30.53
N LEU A 650 27.05 -19.92 29.51
CA LEU A 650 26.88 -21.37 29.52
C LEU A 650 27.73 -22.05 30.59
N VAL A 651 29.02 -21.69 30.72
CA VAL A 651 29.91 -22.26 31.75
C VAL A 651 29.37 -21.97 33.15
N ASP A 652 28.97 -20.73 33.43
CA ASP A 652 28.40 -20.33 34.73
C ASP A 652 27.04 -21.00 35.00
N ARG A 653 26.16 -21.09 34.01
CA ARG A 653 24.85 -21.78 34.09
C ARG A 653 25.01 -23.25 34.47
N VAL A 654 25.90 -23.97 33.76
CA VAL A 654 26.21 -25.38 34.03
C VAL A 654 26.80 -25.55 35.44
N HIS A 655 27.72 -24.68 35.85
CA HIS A 655 28.31 -24.70 37.19
C HIS A 655 27.26 -24.51 38.28
N ARG A 656 26.42 -23.47 38.15
CA ARG A 656 25.33 -23.16 39.10
C ARG A 656 24.32 -24.30 39.19
N HIS A 657 23.94 -24.92 38.07
CA HIS A 657 23.04 -26.07 38.07
C HIS A 657 23.64 -27.29 38.78
N VAL A 658 24.88 -27.67 38.45
CA VAL A 658 25.54 -28.82 39.09
C VAL A 658 25.64 -28.62 40.60
N VAL A 659 26.08 -27.45 41.06
CA VAL A 659 26.14 -27.13 42.49
C VAL A 659 24.75 -27.13 43.15
N THR A 660 23.72 -26.65 42.46
CA THR A 660 22.33 -26.62 42.98
C THR A 660 21.74 -28.02 43.13
N VAL A 661 21.91 -28.89 42.13
CA VAL A 661 21.45 -30.28 42.18
C VAL A 661 22.21 -31.07 43.23
N LEU A 662 23.52 -30.84 43.41
CA LEU A 662 24.28 -31.45 44.52
C LEU A 662 23.78 -30.98 45.89
N LYS A 663 23.51 -29.67 46.08
CA LYS A 663 22.95 -29.13 47.33
C LYS A 663 21.56 -29.68 47.64
N THR A 664 20.76 -29.97 46.61
CA THR A 664 19.44 -30.60 46.75
C THR A 664 19.56 -32.10 47.07
N SER A 665 20.48 -32.81 46.41
CA SER A 665 20.67 -34.26 46.57
C SER A 665 21.39 -34.64 47.87
N TYR A 666 22.24 -33.74 48.39
CA TYR A 666 23.07 -33.95 49.58
C TYR A 666 23.05 -32.73 50.51
N PRO A 667 21.93 -32.41 51.18
CA PRO A 667 21.80 -31.20 52.00
C PRO A 667 22.85 -31.15 53.13
N GLY A 668 23.68 -30.11 53.14
CA GLY A 668 24.73 -29.91 54.15
C GLY A 668 26.03 -30.71 53.94
N GLU A 669 26.05 -31.68 53.02
CA GLU A 669 27.20 -32.56 52.74
C GLU A 669 27.53 -32.62 51.23
N HIS A 670 27.08 -31.62 50.46
CA HIS A 670 27.15 -31.59 49.00
C HIS A 670 28.56 -31.63 48.42
N PHE A 671 29.53 -31.05 49.13
CA PHE A 671 30.93 -31.13 48.72
C PHE A 671 31.53 -32.49 49.06
N ASP A 672 31.30 -33.01 50.27
CA ASP A 672 31.97 -34.22 50.76
C ASP A 672 31.40 -35.53 50.19
N LYS A 673 30.07 -35.63 50.09
CA LYS A 673 29.36 -36.81 49.52
C LYS A 673 29.01 -36.62 48.06
N GLY A 674 28.64 -35.42 47.64
CA GLY A 674 28.24 -35.12 46.26
C GLY A 674 29.40 -35.08 45.25
N ILE A 675 30.64 -34.87 45.70
CA ILE A 675 31.85 -35.00 44.88
C ILE A 675 32.58 -36.29 45.26
N PRO A 676 32.47 -37.37 44.47
CA PRO A 676 32.97 -38.68 44.86
C PRO A 676 34.49 -38.83 44.66
N GLN A 677 35.07 -38.21 43.62
CA GLN A 677 36.52 -38.26 43.40
C GLN A 677 37.28 -37.43 44.45
N LYS A 678 38.29 -38.02 45.08
CA LYS A 678 39.10 -37.36 46.13
C LYS A 678 40.02 -36.30 45.54
N GLU A 679 40.49 -36.53 44.32
CA GLU A 679 41.44 -35.70 43.58
C GLU A 679 40.83 -34.33 43.25
N ILE A 680 39.54 -34.30 42.88
CA ILE A 680 38.78 -33.07 42.63
C ILE A 680 38.67 -32.27 43.93
N LYS A 681 38.26 -32.91 45.03
CA LYS A 681 38.13 -32.26 46.34
C LYS A 681 39.44 -31.67 46.84
N LEU A 682 40.55 -32.40 46.68
CA LEU A 682 41.90 -31.91 46.99
C LEU A 682 42.30 -30.73 46.11
N SER A 683 42.04 -30.78 44.80
CA SER A 683 42.35 -29.67 43.88
C SER A 683 41.60 -28.39 44.24
N CYS A 684 40.30 -28.48 44.52
CA CYS A 684 39.49 -27.33 44.94
C CYS A 684 39.95 -26.76 46.29
N MET A 685 40.30 -27.62 47.26
CA MET A 685 40.83 -27.16 48.55
C MET A 685 42.20 -26.50 48.41
N ASN A 686 43.10 -27.04 47.58
CA ASN A 686 44.41 -26.41 47.32
C ASN A 686 44.23 -25.02 46.69
N LYS A 687 43.44 -24.91 45.61
CA LYS A 687 43.11 -23.62 44.97
C LYS A 687 42.52 -22.61 45.98
N LYS A 688 41.64 -23.07 46.87
CA LYS A 688 41.07 -22.23 47.94
C LYS A 688 42.12 -21.72 48.92
N TYR A 689 43.11 -22.54 49.31
CA TYR A 689 44.21 -22.10 50.18
C TYR A 689 45.20 -21.17 49.45
N GLU A 690 45.37 -21.34 48.13
CA GLU A 690 46.18 -20.46 47.27
C GLU A 690 45.52 -19.07 47.08
N ASP A 691 44.20 -18.97 47.18
CA ASP A 691 43.41 -17.73 46.98
C ASP A 691 43.50 -16.71 48.15
N GLY A 692 44.31 -16.99 49.18
CA GLY A 692 44.66 -16.05 50.24
C GLY A 692 43.45 -15.53 51.02
N ASP A 693 43.19 -14.23 50.93
CA ASP A 693 42.07 -13.53 51.59
C ASP A 693 40.75 -13.57 50.80
N GLN A 694 40.75 -14.06 49.55
CA GLN A 694 39.56 -14.07 48.66
C GLN A 694 38.81 -15.42 48.63
N GLN A 695 39.05 -16.29 49.62
CA GLN A 695 38.57 -17.68 49.63
C GLN A 695 37.06 -17.79 49.43
N MET A 696 36.67 -18.45 48.35
CA MET A 696 35.29 -18.82 48.06
C MET A 696 34.93 -20.18 48.69
N PRO A 697 33.64 -20.59 48.68
CA PRO A 697 33.26 -21.97 48.96
C PRO A 697 34.00 -22.95 48.04
N PRO A 698 34.44 -24.14 48.52
CA PRO A 698 35.23 -25.08 47.73
C PRO A 698 34.61 -25.46 46.37
N GLU A 699 33.27 -25.50 46.28
CA GLU A 699 32.56 -25.77 45.02
C GLU A 699 32.77 -24.70 43.92
N ASN A 700 33.24 -23.50 44.25
CA ASN A 700 33.51 -22.44 43.26
C ASN A 700 34.79 -22.69 42.46
N TYR A 701 35.70 -23.56 42.95
CA TYR A 701 36.98 -23.88 42.32
C TYR A 701 36.91 -25.08 41.36
N LEU A 702 35.72 -25.64 41.14
CA LEU A 702 35.47 -26.72 40.19
C LEU A 702 35.69 -26.25 38.75
N GLU A 703 36.40 -27.03 37.95
CA GLU A 703 36.48 -26.78 36.50
C GLU A 703 35.42 -27.55 35.73
N LEU A 704 35.11 -27.11 34.50
CA LEU A 704 34.11 -27.77 33.65
C LEU A 704 34.38 -29.27 33.41
N ILE A 705 35.66 -29.68 33.41
CA ILE A 705 36.06 -31.08 33.31
C ILE A 705 35.75 -31.88 34.58
N ASP A 706 35.73 -31.22 35.75
CA ASP A 706 35.35 -31.81 37.03
C ASP A 706 33.83 -31.89 37.15
N LEU A 707 33.12 -30.86 36.68
CA LEU A 707 31.66 -30.89 36.56
C LEU A 707 31.20 -32.09 35.71
N LYS A 708 31.87 -32.37 34.58
CA LYS A 708 31.61 -33.60 33.79
C LYS A 708 31.79 -34.87 34.62
N LYS A 709 32.92 -35.03 35.32
CA LYS A 709 33.23 -36.21 36.15
C LYS A 709 32.25 -36.40 37.32
N ILE A 710 31.74 -35.30 37.88
CA ILE A 710 30.74 -35.27 38.95
C ILE A 710 29.37 -35.73 38.42
N VAL A 711 28.93 -35.17 37.28
CA VAL A 711 27.67 -35.52 36.61
C VAL A 711 27.70 -36.97 36.13
N GLU A 712 28.81 -37.42 35.56
CA GLU A 712 28.97 -38.76 34.99
C GLU A 712 29.03 -39.87 36.06
N HIS A 713 29.30 -39.55 37.32
CA HIS A 713 29.47 -40.56 38.38
C HIS A 713 28.16 -41.29 38.71
N GLN A 714 28.26 -42.60 38.97
CA GLN A 714 27.10 -43.47 39.19
C GLN A 714 26.17 -43.00 40.33
N ASN A 715 26.73 -42.48 41.43
CA ASN A 715 25.94 -41.98 42.57
C ASN A 715 25.16 -40.67 42.27
N ASN A 716 25.50 -39.96 41.19
CA ASN A 716 24.96 -38.65 40.87
C ASN A 716 24.12 -38.66 39.59
N TRP A 717 24.34 -39.65 38.71
CA TRP A 717 23.79 -39.66 37.35
C TRP A 717 22.26 -39.53 37.30
N ASP A 718 21.54 -40.22 38.21
CA ASP A 718 20.08 -40.18 38.22
C ASP A 718 19.52 -38.78 38.52
N SER A 719 20.21 -37.98 39.34
CA SER A 719 19.86 -36.56 39.59
C SER A 719 20.14 -35.64 38.40
N PHE A 720 21.00 -36.05 37.46
CA PHE A 720 21.44 -35.22 36.33
C PHE A 720 20.93 -35.67 34.96
N LYS A 721 20.50 -36.92 34.81
CA LYS A 721 20.13 -37.54 33.53
C LYS A 721 19.18 -36.69 32.68
N GLU A 722 18.10 -36.21 33.28
CA GLU A 722 17.07 -35.43 32.57
C GLU A 722 17.55 -34.01 32.16
N THR A 723 18.53 -33.44 32.87
CA THR A 723 18.99 -32.05 32.67
C THR A 723 20.27 -31.94 31.85
N MET A 724 21.21 -32.89 32.00
CA MET A 724 22.56 -32.81 31.44
C MET A 724 22.84 -33.80 30.32
N SER A 725 21.97 -34.80 30.08
CA SER A 725 22.12 -35.75 28.97
C SER A 725 21.64 -35.14 27.65
N ILE A 726 22.50 -34.36 26.99
CA ILE A 726 22.19 -33.67 25.72
C ILE A 726 22.92 -34.37 24.58
N GLN A 727 22.17 -35.04 23.71
CA GLN A 727 22.69 -35.65 22.50
C GLN A 727 23.10 -34.59 21.48
N LEU A 728 24.35 -34.63 21.02
CA LEU A 728 24.81 -33.81 19.89
C LEU A 728 24.30 -34.38 18.55
N PRO A 729 24.17 -33.57 17.48
CA PRO A 729 23.76 -34.05 16.16
C PRO A 729 24.61 -35.23 15.63
N ASP A 730 25.93 -35.16 15.86
CA ASP A 730 26.90 -36.19 15.42
C ASP A 730 27.02 -37.40 16.36
N ASP A 731 26.27 -37.43 17.47
CA ASP A 731 26.37 -38.51 18.45
C ASP A 731 25.69 -39.80 17.97
N ARG A 732 26.41 -40.92 18.08
CA ARG A 732 25.85 -42.26 17.82
C ARG A 732 24.63 -42.49 18.70
N LYS A 733 23.50 -42.82 18.09
CA LYS A 733 22.23 -43.12 18.78
C LYS A 733 22.39 -44.36 19.67
N GLY A 734 21.77 -44.34 20.84
CA GLY A 734 21.75 -45.44 21.80
C GLY A 734 22.83 -45.41 22.90
N GLN A 735 23.54 -44.30 23.08
CA GLN A 735 24.46 -44.13 24.21
C GLN A 735 23.68 -43.97 25.54
N GLN A 736 24.21 -44.51 26.63
CA GLN A 736 23.59 -44.40 27.98
C GLN A 736 23.69 -42.99 28.58
N LYS A 737 24.72 -42.21 28.20
CA LYS A 737 24.99 -40.86 28.70
C LYS A 737 25.48 -39.99 27.54
N TYR A 738 24.84 -38.85 27.31
CA TYR A 738 25.29 -37.89 26.29
C TYR A 738 25.94 -36.67 26.99
N LEU A 739 27.25 -36.76 27.25
CA LEU A 739 28.04 -35.75 27.98
C LEU A 739 29.22 -35.18 27.19
N LYS A 740 29.39 -35.55 25.91
CA LYS A 740 30.48 -35.02 25.06
C LYS A 740 30.38 -33.52 24.84
N TRP A 741 29.18 -32.96 24.92
CA TRP A 741 28.97 -31.52 24.81
C TRP A 741 29.70 -30.73 25.92
N LEU A 742 29.90 -31.30 27.11
CA LEU A 742 30.73 -30.68 28.17
C LEU A 742 32.22 -30.67 27.80
N GLU A 743 32.68 -31.70 27.09
CA GLU A 743 34.06 -31.76 26.57
C GLU A 743 34.23 -30.70 25.47
N ARG A 744 33.25 -30.58 24.56
CA ARG A 744 33.26 -29.55 23.51
C ARG A 744 33.18 -28.14 24.07
N LEU A 745 32.32 -27.88 25.06
CA LEU A 745 32.26 -26.58 25.75
C LEU A 745 33.58 -26.27 26.48
N ASN A 746 34.27 -27.29 27.00
CA ASN A 746 35.61 -27.15 27.59
C ASN A 746 36.71 -26.88 26.56
N GLU A 747 36.52 -27.22 25.28
CA GLU A 747 37.36 -26.76 24.18
C GLU A 747 37.04 -25.31 23.81
N VAL A 748 35.77 -25.00 23.56
CA VAL A 748 35.31 -23.67 23.10
C VAL A 748 35.64 -22.58 24.12
N ARG A 749 35.48 -22.82 25.45
CA ARG A 749 35.85 -21.84 26.49
C ARG A 749 37.32 -21.42 26.48
N ARG A 750 38.20 -22.16 25.80
CA ARG A 750 39.62 -21.85 25.68
C ARG A 750 39.92 -20.78 24.63
N ILE A 751 38.93 -20.41 23.80
CA ILE A 751 39.02 -19.30 22.85
C ILE A 751 39.07 -17.97 23.64
N PRO A 752 38.03 -17.58 24.43
CA PRO A 752 38.07 -16.35 25.23
C PRO A 752 39.17 -16.35 26.30
N ALA A 753 39.41 -17.51 26.93
CA ALA A 753 40.39 -17.60 28.02
C ALA A 753 41.85 -17.44 27.56
N HIS A 754 42.15 -17.76 26.29
CA HIS A 754 43.48 -17.59 25.70
C HIS A 754 43.36 -17.24 24.19
N PRO A 755 43.05 -15.98 23.85
CA PRO A 755 42.64 -15.59 22.48
C PRO A 755 43.78 -15.65 21.45
N TYR A 756 45.05 -15.70 21.88
CA TYR A 756 46.18 -15.70 20.95
C TYR A 756 46.16 -16.92 20.01
N GLY A 757 45.93 -16.66 18.72
CA GLY A 757 45.85 -17.68 17.68
C GLY A 757 44.57 -18.53 17.71
N ARG A 758 43.52 -18.10 18.41
CA ARG A 758 42.23 -18.82 18.52
C ARG A 758 41.07 -17.94 18.08
N ASN A 759 40.33 -18.42 17.09
CA ASN A 759 39.09 -17.82 16.60
C ASN A 759 37.98 -18.86 16.65
N TYR A 760 36.73 -18.41 16.83
CA TYR A 760 35.55 -19.25 16.64
C TYR A 760 35.42 -19.70 15.18
N LYS A 761 34.92 -20.93 14.98
CA LYS A 761 34.45 -21.44 13.69
C LYS A 761 32.93 -21.44 13.68
N ASP A 762 32.31 -21.49 12.50
CA ASP A 762 30.84 -21.55 12.38
C ASP A 762 30.24 -22.70 13.22
N ALA A 763 30.85 -23.88 13.16
CA ALA A 763 30.47 -25.04 13.98
C ALA A 763 30.62 -24.84 15.51
N ASP A 764 31.42 -23.87 15.97
CA ASP A 764 31.48 -23.48 17.38
C ASP A 764 30.32 -22.56 17.76
N LEU A 765 29.90 -21.68 16.84
CA LEU A 765 28.75 -20.79 17.03
C LEU A 765 27.44 -21.58 17.04
N ASP A 766 27.25 -22.48 16.07
CA ASP A 766 26.09 -23.38 15.98
C ASP A 766 25.99 -24.28 17.23
N PHE A 767 27.13 -24.76 17.73
CA PHE A 767 27.22 -25.54 18.96
C PHE A 767 26.79 -24.72 20.20
N LEU A 768 27.23 -23.46 20.32
CA LEU A 768 26.84 -22.59 21.43
C LEU A 768 25.34 -22.28 21.43
N GLU A 769 24.77 -21.97 20.26
CA GLU A 769 23.33 -21.71 20.08
C GLU A 769 22.51 -22.97 20.43
N PHE A 770 22.89 -24.14 19.89
CA PHE A 770 22.25 -25.42 20.20
C PHE A 770 22.26 -25.76 21.70
N ILE A 771 23.39 -25.60 22.39
CA ILE A 771 23.47 -25.94 23.82
C ILE A 771 22.66 -24.97 24.68
N ASP A 772 22.62 -23.67 24.35
CA ASP A 772 21.80 -22.72 25.10
C ASP A 772 20.29 -23.00 24.96
N GLU A 773 19.83 -23.38 23.76
CA GLU A 773 18.46 -23.86 23.55
C GLU A 773 18.17 -25.14 24.33
N GLN A 774 19.06 -26.14 24.26
CA GLN A 774 18.86 -27.43 24.93
C GLN A 774 18.84 -27.31 26.47
N LEU A 775 19.65 -26.44 27.06
CA LEU A 775 19.62 -26.18 28.51
C LEU A 775 18.36 -25.38 28.90
N SER A 776 17.95 -24.41 28.08
CA SER A 776 16.72 -23.64 28.31
C SER A 776 15.46 -24.50 28.24
N ALA A 777 15.37 -25.42 27.28
CA ALA A 777 14.28 -26.39 27.20
C ALA A 777 14.20 -27.35 28.41
N ARG A 778 15.28 -27.47 29.20
CA ARG A 778 15.39 -28.34 30.38
C ARG A 778 15.31 -27.59 31.72
N ASN A 779 15.04 -26.27 31.69
CA ASN A 779 15.02 -25.39 32.88
C ASN A 779 16.33 -25.41 33.69
N VAL A 780 17.47 -25.54 32.99
CA VAL A 780 18.83 -25.43 33.54
C VAL A 780 19.29 -23.97 33.56
#